data_AF-A0A8C7NAC5-F1
#
_entry.id   AF-A0A8C7NAC5-F1
#
_cell.length_a   1.000
_cell.length_b   1.000
_cell.length_c   1.000
_cell.angle_alpha   90.00
_cell.angle_beta   90.00
_cell.angle_gamma   90.00
#
_symmetry.space_group_name_H-M   'P 1'
#
loop_
_entity.id
_entity.type
_entity.pdbx_description
1 polymer ?
#
loop_
_entity_poly.entity_id
_entity_poly.type
_entity_poly.pdbx_seq_one_letter_code
_entity_poly.pdbx_strand_id
1 'polypeptide(L)'
;MQARKKYVLLGLCACCWLLLFYWGGGVQVRLFKLLGRPRGEVVRPWPNWTDRAFLPGYAQLEELQTGPGSAESPRQRHQAWTGIYKDSRCRMETCFDFTRCRRRGRDGFRVYVYPSEKGERVSESYRKILMSIGESRYYTTDPREACLFVLGIDTLDRDQLSGQFVPNLDDRIKGYPLWNEGRNHLVFNLYSGTWPNYNEDLGFNIGQAILAKASLNTEHFRPGFDVSIPLFSKEHPQKGGERGWLVRNTVPPRRKYLLMFKGKRYLTGIGSDTRNALHHIHNGKDIVSLTTCRHGKDWEKHKDARCDHDNLEYEKFDYQELLHNSTFCLVPRGRRLGSFRFLESLQAACIPVLLSNGWELPFSDVIQWNQAVIEGDERLLLQVPSTVRAVGNEWVLALRQRTQMLWEAYFSSVDKIVLTTLEIIKDRVFSHISRNKYMWNALPGGLLVLPEYSTHLAHFPFYYLSLGVSPGQEFTAIIHAVSPLVSQSQPIMKLLQVVSKSKYCSQIIILWNSEKPPPHRSKWPPMPVPLTVTDGRRKTSSRFLPNVAIETEAVLSLDEDTVLLTSEVNFAFLVWRSFPERIVGYPPRSHFWDPVKHAWGYTSKWTNEYSIVLTGAAFYHRYYHYLFSHYLPPSLRALVDRTSNCEDILMNFLVSSVTHLPPIKVAQRKQYKELPSPQGTKMSAPWANPEHFTQRQECVNSFARWFGYMPLVHSQFRLDPLLFKDQVSVLRKKYKDLERA
;
A
#
# COMPACT_ATOMS: atom_id res chain seq x y z
N MET A 1 63.20 -43.87 52.73
CA MET A 1 63.15 -43.63 51.27
C MET A 1 61.76 -43.91 50.63
N GLN A 2 60.64 -43.65 51.33
CA GLN A 2 59.29 -43.84 50.74
C GLN A 2 58.32 -42.65 50.92
N ALA A 3 58.68 -41.63 51.70
CA ALA A 3 57.82 -40.43 51.85
C ALA A 3 58.04 -39.38 50.74
N ARG A 4 59.25 -39.25 50.18
CA ARG A 4 59.55 -38.25 49.13
C ARG A 4 59.00 -38.59 47.73
N LYS A 5 58.71 -39.87 47.44
CA LYS A 5 58.12 -40.26 46.15
C LYS A 5 56.62 -39.97 46.05
N LYS A 6 55.87 -39.95 47.17
CA LYS A 6 54.42 -39.66 47.15
C LYS A 6 54.10 -38.19 46.88
N TYR A 7 54.90 -37.26 47.39
CA TYR A 7 54.67 -35.82 47.15
C TYR A 7 55.07 -35.36 45.75
N VAL A 8 56.10 -35.98 45.14
CA VAL A 8 56.47 -35.70 43.75
C VAL A 8 55.42 -36.24 42.77
N LEU A 9 54.83 -37.41 43.05
CA LEU A 9 53.75 -37.96 42.23
C LEU A 9 52.47 -37.13 42.33
N LEU A 10 52.11 -36.66 43.54
CA LEU A 10 50.97 -35.75 43.76
C LEU A 10 51.19 -34.38 43.11
N GLY A 11 52.42 -33.84 43.16
CA GLY A 11 52.77 -32.60 42.49
C GLY A 11 52.71 -32.72 40.96
N LEU A 12 53.21 -33.83 40.39
CA LEU A 12 53.11 -34.10 38.95
C LEU A 12 51.67 -34.33 38.50
N CYS A 13 50.86 -35.06 39.28
CA CYS A 13 49.44 -35.24 38.97
C CYS A 13 48.66 -33.92 39.04
N ALA A 14 48.96 -33.04 40.01
CA ALA A 14 48.35 -31.72 40.12
C ALA A 14 48.77 -30.79 38.97
N CYS A 15 50.05 -30.80 38.58
CA CYS A 15 50.54 -30.05 37.42
C CYS A 15 49.98 -30.59 36.09
N CYS A 16 49.85 -31.91 35.93
CA CYS A 16 49.20 -32.50 34.76
C CYS A 16 47.70 -32.19 34.71
N TRP A 17 47.00 -32.15 35.84
CA TRP A 17 45.60 -31.75 35.91
C TRP A 17 45.41 -30.26 35.58
N LEU A 18 46.29 -29.39 36.09
CA LEU A 18 46.27 -27.96 35.77
C LEU A 18 46.59 -27.71 34.29
N LEU A 19 47.54 -28.43 33.70
CA LEU A 19 47.86 -28.35 32.28
C LEU A 19 46.73 -28.91 31.39
N LEU A 20 46.05 -29.99 31.82
CA LEU A 20 44.86 -30.50 31.14
C LEU A 20 43.68 -29.52 31.21
N PHE A 21 43.51 -28.78 32.31
CA PHE A 21 42.49 -27.72 32.38
C PHE A 21 42.85 -26.49 31.53
N TYR A 22 44.13 -26.08 31.54
CA TYR A 22 44.57 -24.89 30.82
C TYR A 22 44.68 -25.11 29.30
N TRP A 23 45.02 -26.32 28.84
CA TRP A 23 45.17 -26.65 27.41
C TRP A 23 44.00 -27.48 26.85
N GLY A 24 43.29 -28.25 27.68
CA GLY A 24 42.14 -29.07 27.29
C GLY A 24 40.82 -28.30 27.14
N GLY A 25 40.71 -27.12 27.76
CA GLY A 25 39.56 -26.22 27.57
C GLY A 25 39.37 -25.74 26.13
N GLY A 26 40.41 -25.83 25.29
CA GLY A 26 40.34 -25.47 23.87
C GLY A 26 39.79 -26.56 22.95
N VAL A 27 39.86 -27.84 23.34
CA VAL A 27 39.53 -28.97 22.45
C VAL A 27 38.05 -29.37 22.57
N GLN A 28 37.45 -29.30 23.77
CA GLN A 28 36.01 -29.48 23.91
C GLN A 28 35.19 -28.34 23.29
N VAL A 29 35.73 -27.11 23.27
CA VAL A 29 35.08 -25.95 22.60
C VAL A 29 35.22 -26.04 21.07
N ARG A 30 36.30 -26.64 20.55
CA ARG A 30 36.45 -26.85 19.09
C ARG A 30 35.58 -27.98 18.55
N LEU A 31 35.34 -29.05 19.32
CA LEU A 31 34.43 -30.12 18.90
C LEU A 31 32.95 -29.68 18.99
N PHE A 32 32.57 -28.86 19.99
CA PHE A 32 31.23 -28.26 20.05
C PHE A 32 31.00 -27.15 19.00
N LYS A 33 32.06 -26.52 18.47
CA LYS A 33 31.97 -25.58 17.34
C LYS A 33 31.80 -26.27 15.97
N LEU A 34 32.13 -27.56 15.85
CA LEU A 34 31.90 -28.34 14.62
C LEU A 34 30.51 -28.97 14.54
N LEU A 35 29.77 -29.05 15.65
CA LEU A 35 28.42 -29.60 15.71
C LEU A 35 27.33 -28.59 16.13
N GLY A 36 27.71 -27.34 16.40
CA GLY A 36 26.78 -26.24 16.64
C GLY A 36 26.71 -25.31 15.44
N ARG A 37 25.57 -25.29 14.72
CA ARG A 37 25.21 -24.16 13.84
C ARG A 37 25.47 -22.85 14.61
N PRO A 38 26.11 -21.83 14.03
CA PRO A 38 26.25 -20.56 14.72
C PRO A 38 24.84 -19.99 14.90
N ARG A 39 24.31 -20.09 16.13
CA ARG A 39 23.30 -19.13 16.58
C ARG A 39 24.02 -17.80 16.56
N GLY A 40 23.82 -17.04 15.48
CA GLY A 40 24.23 -15.64 15.42
C GLY A 40 23.75 -14.97 16.70
N GLU A 41 24.64 -14.22 17.34
CA GLU A 41 24.24 -13.30 18.40
C GLU A 41 23.06 -12.50 17.87
N VAL A 42 21.89 -12.70 18.49
CA VAL A 42 20.75 -11.83 18.27
C VAL A 42 21.16 -10.48 18.83
N VAL A 43 21.70 -9.63 17.96
CA VAL A 43 21.85 -8.21 18.22
C VAL A 43 20.43 -7.71 18.47
N ARG A 44 20.04 -7.64 19.74
CA ARG A 44 18.77 -7.05 20.14
C ARG A 44 18.79 -5.60 19.66
N PRO A 45 17.92 -5.19 18.71
CA PRO A 45 17.94 -3.82 18.25
C PRO A 45 17.39 -2.95 19.37
N TRP A 46 18.28 -2.16 19.97
CA TRP A 46 17.90 -1.05 20.82
C TRP A 46 17.61 0.16 19.91
N PRO A 47 16.52 0.93 20.12
CA PRO A 47 15.51 0.79 21.17
C PRO A 47 14.36 -0.16 20.78
N ASN A 48 13.85 -0.87 21.78
CA ASN A 48 12.61 -1.63 21.69
C ASN A 48 11.44 -0.64 21.84
N TRP A 49 11.02 -0.02 20.74
CA TRP A 49 9.88 0.90 20.74
C TRP A 49 8.61 0.13 21.11
N THR A 50 7.94 0.52 22.19
CA THR A 50 6.69 -0.10 22.66
C THR A 50 5.63 -0.14 21.58
N ASP A 51 5.61 0.83 20.66
CA ASP A 51 4.64 0.87 19.55
C ASP A 51 4.85 -0.26 18.51
N ARG A 52 6.07 -0.80 18.41
CA ARG A 52 6.42 -1.90 17.47
C ARG A 52 6.05 -3.28 17.96
N ALA A 53 5.92 -3.46 19.28
CA ALA A 53 5.58 -4.75 19.88
C ALA A 53 4.06 -4.95 20.01
N PHE A 54 3.26 -3.88 19.98
CA PHE A 54 1.80 -3.94 20.12
C PHE A 54 1.02 -4.02 18.80
N LEU A 55 1.70 -3.90 17.65
CA LEU A 55 1.10 -4.11 16.34
C LEU A 55 1.85 -5.25 15.63
N PRO A 56 1.57 -6.52 15.96
CA PRO A 56 1.96 -7.61 15.09
C PRO A 56 1.50 -7.26 13.67
N GLY A 57 2.38 -7.50 12.68
CA GLY A 57 2.04 -7.29 11.28
C GLY A 57 0.73 -8.00 10.97
N TYR A 58 -0.14 -7.36 10.20
CA TYR A 58 -1.50 -7.86 9.97
C TYR A 58 -1.50 -9.29 9.41
N ALA A 59 -0.42 -9.68 8.71
CA ALA A 59 -0.13 -11.02 8.23
C ALA A 59 1.25 -11.51 8.66
N GLN A 60 1.35 -12.78 9.04
CA GLN A 60 2.64 -13.47 9.06
C GLN A 60 2.88 -14.19 7.73
N LEU A 61 4.14 -14.27 7.29
CA LEU A 61 4.50 -14.94 6.05
C LEU A 61 4.07 -16.41 6.10
N GLU A 62 4.21 -17.03 7.27
CA GLU A 62 3.83 -18.40 7.57
C GLU A 62 2.32 -18.61 7.42
N GLU A 63 1.46 -17.68 7.87
CA GLU A 63 0.00 -17.74 7.71
C GLU A 63 -0.45 -17.64 6.25
N LEU A 64 0.32 -16.93 5.43
CA LEU A 64 0.04 -16.73 4.00
C LEU A 64 0.69 -17.80 3.10
N GLN A 65 1.72 -18.49 3.60
CA GLN A 65 2.33 -19.67 2.98
C GLN A 65 1.60 -20.96 3.39
N THR A 66 1.01 -21.01 4.60
CA THR A 66 0.12 -22.07 5.08
C THR A 66 -1.35 -21.72 4.82
N GLY A 67 -1.69 -21.50 3.55
CA GLY A 67 -2.99 -22.02 3.13
C GLY A 67 -2.98 -23.55 3.30
N PRO A 68 -4.13 -24.23 3.37
CA PRO A 68 -4.18 -25.62 2.93
C PRO A 68 -3.82 -25.62 1.44
N GLY A 69 -2.52 -25.49 1.14
CA GLY A 69 -1.92 -25.94 -0.08
C GLY A 69 -1.98 -27.46 -0.01
N SER A 70 -3.19 -28.01 -0.19
CA SER A 70 -3.24 -29.16 -1.06
C SER A 70 -2.60 -28.67 -2.35
N ALA A 71 -1.36 -29.06 -2.60
CA ALA A 71 -0.99 -29.41 -3.96
C ALA A 71 -2.19 -30.22 -4.46
N GLU A 72 -3.00 -29.62 -5.34
CA GLU A 72 -4.22 -30.24 -5.84
C GLU A 72 -3.88 -31.69 -6.14
N SER A 73 -4.56 -32.63 -5.46
CA SER A 73 -4.17 -34.01 -5.63
C SER A 73 -4.24 -34.34 -7.12
N PRO A 74 -3.34 -35.18 -7.68
CA PRO A 74 -3.43 -35.59 -9.07
C PRO A 74 -4.83 -36.10 -9.44
N ARG A 75 -5.57 -36.65 -8.47
CA ARG A 75 -7.00 -37.02 -8.58
C ARG A 75 -7.97 -35.85 -8.65
N GLN A 76 -7.77 -34.76 -7.90
CA GLN A 76 -8.56 -33.52 -8.05
C GLN A 76 -8.23 -32.81 -9.36
N ARG A 77 -6.97 -32.79 -9.79
CA ARG A 77 -6.59 -32.35 -11.13
C ARG A 77 -7.23 -33.21 -12.21
N HIS A 78 -7.31 -34.52 -12.01
CA HIS A 78 -7.93 -35.46 -12.95
C HIS A 78 -9.46 -35.38 -12.94
N GLN A 79 -10.11 -35.18 -11.79
CA GLN A 79 -11.55 -34.94 -11.69
C GLN A 79 -11.95 -33.58 -12.30
N ALA A 80 -11.12 -32.56 -12.07
CA ALA A 80 -11.19 -31.29 -12.81
C ALA A 80 -10.88 -31.46 -14.30
N TRP A 81 -10.18 -32.54 -14.71
CA TRP A 81 -9.88 -32.91 -16.09
C TRP A 81 -10.99 -33.72 -16.77
N THR A 82 -11.71 -34.55 -16.03
CA THR A 82 -12.76 -35.44 -16.58
C THR A 82 -14.13 -34.78 -16.63
N GLY A 83 -14.34 -33.68 -15.88
CA GLY A 83 -15.51 -32.81 -16.04
C GLY A 83 -15.44 -31.87 -17.26
N ILE A 84 -14.38 -31.94 -18.08
CA ILE A 84 -13.99 -30.95 -19.12
C ILE A 84 -14.71 -31.10 -20.47
N TYR A 85 -15.43 -32.19 -20.74
CA TYR A 85 -16.03 -32.43 -22.06
C TYR A 85 -17.54 -32.11 -22.17
N LYS A 86 -17.98 -31.03 -21.51
CA LYS A 86 -19.23 -30.34 -21.86
C LYS A 86 -19.00 -28.83 -21.78
N ASP A 87 -18.81 -28.24 -22.96
CA ASP A 87 -18.65 -26.81 -23.29
C ASP A 87 -17.37 -26.11 -22.82
N SER A 88 -16.58 -25.66 -23.80
CA SER A 88 -15.29 -24.98 -23.67
C SER A 88 -15.39 -23.68 -22.86
N ARG A 89 -15.15 -23.75 -21.53
CA ARG A 89 -15.01 -22.56 -20.68
C ARG A 89 -13.69 -21.82 -20.99
N CYS A 90 -13.77 -20.53 -21.31
CA CYS A 90 -12.60 -19.70 -21.61
C CYS A 90 -11.54 -19.69 -20.50
N ARG A 91 -10.27 -19.82 -20.91
CA ARG A 91 -9.07 -19.65 -20.08
C ARG A 91 -8.16 -18.60 -20.71
N MET A 92 -7.16 -18.14 -19.96
CA MET A 92 -6.16 -17.20 -20.49
C MET A 92 -5.44 -17.79 -21.71
N GLU A 93 -5.16 -19.09 -21.74
CA GLU A 93 -4.46 -19.75 -22.85
C GLU A 93 -5.32 -19.91 -24.10
N THR A 94 -6.65 -19.96 -23.96
CA THR A 94 -7.56 -20.27 -25.06
C THR A 94 -8.27 -19.05 -25.61
N CYS A 95 -8.68 -18.11 -24.75
CA CYS A 95 -9.53 -16.97 -25.10
C CYS A 95 -8.81 -15.61 -24.98
N PHE A 96 -7.52 -15.59 -24.67
CA PHE A 96 -6.71 -14.38 -24.64
C PHE A 96 -5.53 -14.50 -25.62
N ASP A 97 -5.19 -13.40 -26.29
CA ASP A 97 -4.01 -13.30 -27.15
C ASP A 97 -2.89 -12.56 -26.41
N PHE A 98 -1.92 -13.31 -25.89
CA PHE A 98 -0.73 -12.76 -25.21
C PHE A 98 0.20 -11.99 -26.15
N THR A 99 0.16 -12.23 -27.47
CA THR A 99 1.12 -11.63 -28.40
C THR A 99 0.97 -10.11 -28.45
N ARG A 100 -0.26 -9.58 -28.34
CA ARG A 100 -0.53 -8.14 -28.26
C ARG A 100 0.17 -7.46 -27.10
N CYS A 101 0.25 -8.13 -25.95
CA CYS A 101 0.84 -7.58 -24.73
C CYS A 101 2.37 -7.73 -24.70
N ARG A 102 2.93 -8.77 -25.32
CA ARG A 102 4.37 -9.08 -25.24
C ARG A 102 5.24 -8.31 -26.23
N ARG A 103 4.66 -7.73 -27.29
CA ARG A 103 5.40 -6.99 -28.35
C ARG A 103 6.31 -5.88 -27.83
N ARG A 104 5.98 -5.25 -26.71
CA ARG A 104 6.74 -4.13 -26.11
C ARG A 104 7.40 -4.49 -24.79
N GLY A 105 7.59 -5.78 -24.52
CA GLY A 105 8.20 -6.26 -23.27
C GLY A 105 7.42 -5.77 -22.05
N ARG A 106 8.12 -5.13 -21.10
CA ARG A 106 7.58 -4.73 -19.79
C ARG A 106 6.54 -3.60 -19.87
N ASP A 107 6.59 -2.76 -20.90
CA ASP A 107 5.64 -1.63 -21.09
C ASP A 107 4.45 -1.98 -21.99
N GLY A 108 4.30 -3.26 -22.34
CA GLY A 108 3.30 -3.73 -23.31
C GLY A 108 1.88 -3.89 -22.75
N PHE A 109 1.67 -3.78 -21.44
CA PHE A 109 0.32 -3.76 -20.87
C PHE A 109 -0.33 -2.39 -21.07
N ARG A 110 -1.00 -2.18 -22.20
CA ARG A 110 -1.76 -0.96 -22.49
C ARG A 110 -3.24 -1.27 -22.70
N VAL A 111 -4.10 -0.33 -22.31
CA VAL A 111 -5.55 -0.44 -22.38
C VAL A 111 -6.07 0.65 -23.31
N TYR A 112 -6.80 0.23 -24.35
CA TYR A 112 -7.53 1.15 -25.24
C TYR A 112 -9.01 1.15 -24.88
N VAL A 113 -9.59 2.34 -24.83
CA VAL A 113 -11.02 2.54 -24.60
C VAL A 113 -11.66 2.96 -25.91
N TYR A 114 -12.68 2.25 -26.37
CA TYR A 114 -13.44 2.66 -27.55
C TYR A 114 -14.09 4.02 -27.32
N PRO A 115 -14.17 4.86 -28.37
CA PRO A 115 -14.88 6.12 -28.26
C PRO A 115 -16.37 5.88 -27.96
N SER A 116 -16.94 6.69 -27.07
CA SER A 116 -18.39 6.70 -26.83
C SER A 116 -19.12 7.26 -28.06
N GLU A 117 -20.31 6.72 -28.35
CA GLU A 117 -21.13 7.19 -29.46
C GLU A 117 -21.71 8.59 -29.18
N LYS A 118 -21.84 9.41 -30.23
CA LYS A 118 -22.37 10.78 -30.10
C LYS A 118 -23.83 10.75 -29.66
N GLY A 119 -24.13 11.41 -28.54
CA GLY A 119 -25.50 11.56 -28.01
C GLY A 119 -25.92 10.50 -26.99
N GLU A 120 -25.07 9.50 -26.71
CA GLU A 120 -25.38 8.46 -25.73
C GLU A 120 -25.11 8.93 -24.29
N ARG A 121 -26.04 8.60 -23.39
CA ARG A 121 -25.92 8.91 -21.95
C ARG A 121 -25.26 7.75 -21.23
N VAL A 122 -23.98 7.91 -20.91
CA VAL A 122 -23.23 6.98 -20.05
C VAL A 122 -23.60 7.22 -18.58
N SER A 123 -23.82 6.16 -17.79
CA SER A 123 -24.10 6.31 -16.35
C SER A 123 -22.91 6.94 -15.63
N GLU A 124 -23.18 7.63 -14.52
CA GLU A 124 -22.11 8.23 -13.72
C GLU A 124 -21.07 7.19 -13.26
N SER A 125 -21.53 5.98 -12.92
CA SER A 125 -20.67 4.89 -12.46
C SER A 125 -19.75 4.39 -13.57
N TYR A 126 -20.27 4.21 -14.79
CA TYR A 126 -19.43 3.79 -15.92
C TYR A 126 -18.47 4.89 -16.35
N ARG A 127 -18.91 6.17 -16.33
CA ARG A 127 -18.03 7.31 -16.57
C ARG A 127 -16.86 7.34 -15.60
N LYS A 128 -17.09 7.04 -14.31
CA LYS A 128 -16.00 6.92 -13.31
C LYS A 128 -15.00 5.84 -13.72
N ILE A 129 -15.47 4.64 -14.13
CA ILE A 129 -14.59 3.56 -14.62
C ILE A 129 -13.76 4.00 -15.83
N LEU A 130 -14.39 4.60 -16.85
CA LEU A 130 -13.69 5.04 -18.06
C LEU A 130 -12.64 6.13 -17.74
N MET A 131 -12.95 7.05 -16.84
CA MET A 131 -12.00 8.07 -16.39
C MET A 131 -10.85 7.48 -15.56
N SER A 132 -11.12 6.51 -14.68
CA SER A 132 -10.08 5.77 -13.96
C SER A 132 -9.11 5.09 -14.92
N ILE A 133 -9.60 4.50 -16.02
CA ILE A 133 -8.75 3.92 -17.06
C ILE A 133 -7.97 5.02 -17.78
N GLY A 134 -8.65 6.08 -18.24
CA GLY A 134 -8.05 7.18 -19.02
C GLY A 134 -6.95 7.95 -18.29
N GLU A 135 -7.06 8.11 -16.96
CA GLU A 135 -6.02 8.73 -16.12
C GLU A 135 -4.91 7.76 -15.71
N SER A 136 -5.08 6.46 -15.93
CA SER A 136 -4.10 5.44 -15.51
C SER A 136 -2.86 5.43 -16.39
N ARG A 137 -1.76 4.87 -15.86
CA ARG A 137 -0.54 4.60 -16.62
C ARG A 137 -0.71 3.61 -17.79
N TYR A 138 -1.84 2.91 -17.84
CA TYR A 138 -2.13 1.88 -18.82
C TYR A 138 -2.82 2.41 -20.07
N TYR A 139 -3.44 3.58 -20.00
CA TYR A 139 -4.18 4.13 -21.12
C TYR A 139 -3.29 4.35 -22.35
N THR A 140 -3.84 4.08 -23.52
CA THR A 140 -3.30 4.48 -24.82
C THR A 140 -4.44 4.92 -25.74
N THR A 141 -4.17 5.93 -26.57
CA THR A 141 -5.06 6.37 -27.64
C THR A 141 -4.89 5.58 -28.92
N ASP A 142 -3.79 4.82 -29.07
CA ASP A 142 -3.51 4.01 -30.26
C ASP A 142 -3.90 2.54 -30.02
N PRO A 143 -4.93 2.01 -30.72
CA PRO A 143 -5.36 0.63 -30.56
C PRO A 143 -4.30 -0.40 -30.97
N ARG A 144 -3.27 -0.01 -31.74
CA ARG A 144 -2.15 -0.89 -32.13
C ARG A 144 -1.20 -1.16 -30.97
N GLU A 145 -1.17 -0.28 -29.98
CA GLU A 145 -0.36 -0.44 -28.77
C GLU A 145 -1.08 -1.22 -27.68
N ALA A 146 -2.40 -1.42 -27.82
CA ALA A 146 -3.25 -1.99 -26.79
C ALA A 146 -3.14 -3.51 -26.67
N CYS A 147 -2.93 -3.93 -25.42
CA CYS A 147 -3.03 -5.31 -24.96
C CYS A 147 -4.49 -5.68 -24.66
N LEU A 148 -5.24 -4.75 -24.08
CA LEU A 148 -6.62 -4.95 -23.61
C LEU A 148 -7.53 -3.84 -24.16
N PHE A 149 -8.78 -4.19 -24.45
CA PHE A 149 -9.79 -3.28 -25.00
C PHE A 149 -10.98 -3.16 -24.05
N VAL A 150 -11.49 -1.95 -23.86
CA VAL A 150 -12.66 -1.66 -23.01
C VAL A 150 -13.69 -0.90 -23.82
N LEU A 151 -14.95 -1.33 -23.74
CA LEU A 151 -16.07 -0.76 -24.50
C LEU A 151 -16.35 0.69 -24.07
N GLY A 152 -16.70 1.55 -25.03
CA GLY A 152 -17.13 2.93 -24.76
C GLY A 152 -18.61 3.04 -24.35
N ILE A 153 -19.37 1.95 -24.51
CA ILE A 153 -20.79 1.81 -24.22
C ILE A 153 -21.00 1.28 -22.81
N ASP A 154 -22.01 1.78 -22.11
CA ASP A 154 -22.34 1.35 -20.76
C ASP A 154 -22.88 -0.08 -20.71
N THR A 155 -22.19 -0.93 -19.95
CA THR A 155 -22.51 -2.36 -19.78
C THR A 155 -22.82 -2.71 -18.31
N LEU A 156 -22.86 -1.72 -17.42
CA LEU A 156 -22.98 -1.95 -15.98
C LEU A 156 -24.34 -2.48 -15.56
N ASP A 157 -25.40 -1.94 -16.15
CA ASP A 157 -26.78 -2.25 -15.77
C ASP A 157 -27.53 -2.99 -16.89
N ARG A 158 -27.79 -4.27 -16.64
CA ARG A 158 -28.54 -5.15 -17.54
C ARG A 158 -29.95 -5.45 -17.01
N ASP A 159 -30.42 -4.66 -16.06
CA ASP A 159 -31.82 -4.68 -15.63
C ASP A 159 -32.69 -3.91 -16.62
N GLN A 160 -33.55 -4.61 -17.37
CA GLN A 160 -34.42 -4.01 -18.41
C GLN A 160 -35.37 -2.93 -17.87
N LEU A 161 -35.64 -2.92 -16.56
CA LEU A 161 -36.48 -1.91 -15.90
C LEU A 161 -35.69 -0.66 -15.48
N SER A 162 -34.36 -0.69 -15.63
CA SER A 162 -33.50 0.43 -15.28
C SER A 162 -33.50 1.49 -16.38
N GLY A 163 -33.53 2.76 -15.97
CA GLY A 163 -33.31 3.89 -16.88
C GLY A 163 -31.87 3.97 -17.42
N GLN A 164 -30.95 3.12 -16.93
CA GLN A 164 -29.56 3.01 -17.40
C GLN A 164 -29.38 1.81 -18.35
N PHE A 165 -30.44 1.05 -18.64
CA PHE A 165 -30.38 -0.08 -19.54
C PHE A 165 -30.10 0.38 -20.98
N VAL A 166 -29.08 -0.23 -21.59
CA VAL A 166 -28.73 0.02 -23.00
C VAL A 166 -29.33 -1.08 -23.89
N PRO A 167 -30.30 -0.76 -24.78
CA PRO A 167 -30.89 -1.73 -25.70
C PRO A 167 -29.96 -2.05 -26.89
N ASN A 168 -30.22 -3.19 -27.55
CA ASN A 168 -29.53 -3.64 -28.79
C ASN A 168 -27.99 -3.64 -28.69
N LEU A 169 -27.47 -3.96 -27.49
CA LEU A 169 -26.05 -3.90 -27.20
C LEU A 169 -25.23 -4.88 -28.07
N ASP A 170 -25.78 -6.06 -28.39
CA ASP A 170 -25.10 -7.08 -29.19
C ASP A 170 -24.78 -6.58 -30.61
N ASP A 171 -25.74 -5.93 -31.26
CA ASP A 171 -25.56 -5.37 -32.61
C ASP A 171 -24.56 -4.21 -32.61
N ARG A 172 -24.58 -3.40 -31.55
CA ARG A 172 -23.67 -2.25 -31.41
C ARG A 172 -22.23 -2.69 -31.17
N ILE A 173 -22.04 -3.71 -30.33
CA ILE A 173 -20.71 -4.28 -30.07
C ILE A 173 -20.14 -4.93 -31.34
N LYS A 174 -20.97 -5.64 -32.13
CA LYS A 174 -20.56 -6.20 -33.43
C LYS A 174 -20.11 -5.12 -34.43
N GLY A 175 -20.60 -3.90 -34.29
CA GLY A 175 -20.16 -2.74 -35.06
C GLY A 175 -18.73 -2.28 -34.75
N TYR A 176 -18.13 -2.69 -33.62
CA TYR A 176 -16.76 -2.32 -33.30
C TYR A 176 -15.74 -3.10 -34.13
N PRO A 177 -14.85 -2.43 -34.87
CA PRO A 177 -13.96 -3.08 -35.85
C PRO A 177 -12.95 -4.03 -35.22
N LEU A 178 -12.67 -3.88 -33.93
CA LEU A 178 -11.67 -4.66 -33.20
C LEU A 178 -12.27 -5.65 -32.20
N TRP A 179 -13.62 -5.79 -32.12
CA TRP A 179 -14.29 -6.64 -31.11
C TRP A 179 -13.76 -8.07 -31.09
N ASN A 180 -13.48 -8.66 -32.27
CA ASN A 180 -12.83 -9.96 -32.42
C ASN A 180 -13.44 -11.04 -31.50
N GLU A 181 -14.77 -11.15 -31.52
CA GLU A 181 -15.54 -12.06 -30.66
C GLU A 181 -15.23 -11.91 -29.16
N GLY A 182 -14.86 -10.71 -28.71
CA GLY A 182 -14.51 -10.40 -27.31
C GLY A 182 -13.07 -10.74 -26.93
N ARG A 183 -12.24 -11.32 -27.81
CA ARG A 183 -10.85 -11.67 -27.47
C ARG A 183 -10.04 -10.42 -27.10
N ASN A 184 -9.34 -10.47 -25.96
CA ASN A 184 -8.64 -9.32 -25.34
C ASN A 184 -9.55 -8.15 -24.93
N HIS A 185 -10.86 -8.37 -24.78
CA HIS A 185 -11.77 -7.35 -24.26
C HIS A 185 -12.03 -7.56 -22.77
N LEU A 186 -12.28 -6.47 -22.07
CA LEU A 186 -12.72 -6.42 -20.68
C LEU A 186 -14.08 -5.72 -20.62
N VAL A 187 -15.07 -6.43 -20.09
CA VAL A 187 -16.43 -5.94 -19.90
C VAL A 187 -16.70 -5.78 -18.40
N PHE A 188 -17.20 -4.62 -17.99
CA PHE A 188 -17.58 -4.37 -16.61
C PHE A 188 -19.10 -4.57 -16.43
N ASN A 189 -19.51 -5.23 -15.36
CA ASN A 189 -20.93 -5.37 -15.02
C ASN A 189 -21.18 -5.26 -13.51
N LEU A 190 -22.19 -4.49 -13.11
CA LEU A 190 -22.58 -4.37 -11.69
C LEU A 190 -23.94 -5.01 -11.40
N TYR A 191 -24.87 -4.93 -12.36
CA TYR A 191 -26.24 -5.42 -12.22
C TYR A 191 -26.57 -6.34 -13.40
N SER A 192 -26.69 -7.64 -13.13
CA SER A 192 -27.15 -8.64 -14.11
C SER A 192 -28.59 -9.06 -13.88
N GLY A 193 -29.31 -9.42 -14.94
CA GLY A 193 -30.68 -9.88 -14.87
C GLY A 193 -31.69 -8.82 -14.42
N THR A 194 -32.97 -9.15 -14.57
CA THR A 194 -34.10 -8.28 -14.20
C THR A 194 -35.13 -9.04 -13.37
N TRP A 195 -36.06 -8.33 -12.74
CA TRP A 195 -37.18 -8.95 -12.03
C TRP A 195 -38.02 -9.81 -12.98
N PRO A 196 -38.47 -11.02 -12.60
CA PRO A 196 -38.40 -11.61 -11.26
C PRO A 196 -37.19 -12.48 -10.95
N ASN A 197 -36.47 -12.94 -11.97
CA ASN A 197 -35.54 -14.06 -11.82
C ASN A 197 -34.08 -13.64 -11.54
N TYR A 198 -33.69 -12.41 -11.89
CA TYR A 198 -32.31 -11.90 -11.74
C TYR A 198 -31.24 -12.86 -12.27
N ASN A 199 -31.50 -13.47 -13.42
CA ASN A 199 -30.59 -14.41 -14.06
C ASN A 199 -29.20 -13.80 -14.28
N GLU A 200 -28.19 -14.67 -14.36
CA GLU A 200 -26.80 -14.26 -14.60
C GLU A 200 -26.57 -13.73 -16.04
N ASP A 201 -27.53 -13.94 -16.93
CA ASP A 201 -27.52 -13.48 -18.32
C ASP A 201 -27.44 -11.94 -18.41
N LEU A 202 -26.51 -11.47 -19.24
CA LEU A 202 -26.29 -10.06 -19.52
C LEU A 202 -27.17 -9.56 -20.68
N GLY A 203 -27.82 -10.46 -21.44
CA GLY A 203 -28.65 -10.11 -22.58
C GLY A 203 -27.84 -9.60 -23.79
N PHE A 204 -26.58 -10.00 -23.90
CA PHE A 204 -25.72 -9.87 -25.09
C PHE A 204 -24.57 -10.87 -25.03
N ASN A 205 -23.97 -11.19 -26.18
CA ASN A 205 -22.90 -12.16 -26.26
C ASN A 205 -21.53 -11.52 -25.97
N ILE A 206 -20.96 -11.82 -24.80
CA ILE A 206 -19.62 -11.36 -24.41
C ILE A 206 -18.49 -12.10 -25.15
N GLY A 207 -18.79 -13.22 -25.82
CA GLY A 207 -17.82 -14.08 -26.49
C GLY A 207 -16.66 -14.48 -25.56
N GLN A 208 -15.45 -14.20 -26.03
CA GLN A 208 -14.17 -14.47 -25.38
C GLN A 208 -13.70 -13.32 -24.46
N ALA A 209 -14.55 -12.35 -24.16
CA ALA A 209 -14.17 -11.24 -23.28
C ALA A 209 -14.00 -11.69 -21.83
N ILE A 210 -13.04 -11.07 -21.13
CA ILE A 210 -12.91 -11.13 -19.68
C ILE A 210 -14.08 -10.36 -19.07
N LEU A 211 -14.78 -10.98 -18.12
CA LEU A 211 -15.87 -10.34 -17.41
C LEU A 211 -15.40 -9.87 -16.02
N ALA A 212 -15.37 -8.56 -15.81
CA ALA A 212 -15.22 -7.93 -14.50
C ALA A 212 -16.61 -7.64 -13.91
N LYS A 213 -17.14 -8.57 -13.11
CA LYS A 213 -18.55 -8.53 -12.69
C LYS A 213 -18.75 -8.61 -11.18
N ALA A 214 -19.69 -7.81 -10.68
CA ALA A 214 -20.16 -7.89 -9.31
C ALA A 214 -21.23 -8.98 -9.13
N SER A 215 -21.36 -9.50 -7.91
CA SER A 215 -22.33 -10.54 -7.56
C SER A 215 -22.18 -11.83 -8.35
N LEU A 216 -20.96 -12.19 -8.73
CA LEU A 216 -20.69 -13.33 -9.60
C LEU A 216 -20.93 -14.66 -8.87
N ASN A 217 -21.72 -15.56 -9.47
CA ASN A 217 -21.92 -16.91 -8.95
C ASN A 217 -20.71 -17.80 -9.30
N THR A 218 -20.20 -18.53 -8.31
CA THR A 218 -19.15 -19.56 -8.44
C THR A 218 -19.39 -20.57 -9.57
N GLU A 219 -20.64 -20.89 -9.90
CA GLU A 219 -20.98 -21.84 -10.98
C GLU A 219 -20.67 -21.30 -12.39
N HIS A 220 -20.86 -20.00 -12.58
CA HIS A 220 -20.69 -19.28 -13.85
C HIS A 220 -19.35 -18.53 -13.96
N PHE A 221 -18.67 -18.31 -12.84
CA PHE A 221 -17.34 -17.72 -12.80
C PHE A 221 -16.34 -18.58 -13.58
N ARG A 222 -15.48 -17.96 -14.39
CA ARG A 222 -14.34 -18.60 -15.05
C ARG A 222 -13.06 -18.31 -14.26
N PRO A 223 -12.61 -19.21 -13.35
CA PRO A 223 -11.49 -18.93 -12.46
C PRO A 223 -10.20 -18.67 -13.23
N GLY A 224 -9.44 -17.67 -12.80
CA GLY A 224 -8.21 -17.24 -13.49
C GLY A 224 -8.42 -16.54 -14.84
N PHE A 225 -9.67 -16.37 -15.30
CA PHE A 225 -10.00 -15.65 -16.52
C PHE A 225 -10.87 -14.42 -16.23
N ASP A 226 -11.99 -14.59 -15.53
CA ASP A 226 -12.86 -13.49 -15.09
C ASP A 226 -12.31 -12.78 -13.85
N VAL A 227 -12.88 -11.63 -13.49
CA VAL A 227 -12.53 -10.90 -12.27
C VAL A 227 -13.80 -10.59 -11.49
N SER A 228 -13.96 -11.16 -10.30
CA SER A 228 -15.02 -10.71 -9.39
C SER A 228 -14.67 -9.32 -8.85
N ILE A 229 -15.60 -8.36 -8.95
CA ILE A 229 -15.44 -6.98 -8.48
C ILE A 229 -16.53 -6.64 -7.44
N PRO A 230 -16.32 -5.66 -6.54
CA PRO A 230 -17.35 -5.32 -5.57
C PRO A 230 -18.52 -4.57 -6.23
N LEU A 231 -19.69 -4.69 -5.63
CA LEU A 231 -20.83 -3.86 -5.98
C LEU A 231 -20.68 -2.48 -5.31
N PHE A 232 -20.59 -1.41 -6.10
CA PHE A 232 -20.50 -0.03 -5.62
C PHE A 232 -21.61 0.85 -6.21
N SER A 233 -22.04 1.85 -5.45
CA SER A 233 -23.12 2.75 -5.85
C SER A 233 -22.59 3.94 -6.66
N LYS A 234 -23.50 4.72 -7.25
CA LYS A 234 -23.13 5.94 -7.98
C LYS A 234 -22.48 6.98 -7.06
N GLU A 235 -22.76 6.97 -5.75
CA GLU A 235 -22.17 7.88 -4.76
C GLU A 235 -20.74 7.48 -4.39
N HIS A 236 -20.30 6.25 -4.73
CA HIS A 236 -18.94 5.82 -4.43
C HIS A 236 -17.93 6.74 -5.12
N PRO A 237 -16.91 7.25 -4.39
CA PRO A 237 -16.01 8.26 -4.92
C PRO A 237 -15.16 7.67 -6.05
N GLN A 238 -14.91 8.47 -7.08
CA GLN A 238 -13.99 8.08 -8.14
C GLN A 238 -12.57 7.90 -7.61
N LYS A 239 -12.10 8.88 -6.83
CA LYS A 239 -10.74 8.99 -6.32
C LYS A 239 -10.75 9.51 -4.88
N GLY A 240 -9.77 9.08 -4.08
CA GLY A 240 -9.54 9.62 -2.73
C GLY A 240 -10.69 9.45 -1.76
N GLY A 241 -11.37 8.30 -1.78
CA GLY A 241 -12.52 8.08 -0.90
C GLY A 241 -12.19 8.01 0.59
N GLU A 242 -13.24 7.87 1.38
CA GLU A 242 -13.18 7.97 2.83
C GLU A 242 -12.18 6.98 3.42
N ARG A 243 -11.44 7.44 4.44
CA ARG A 243 -10.54 6.57 5.20
C ARG A 243 -11.34 5.50 5.94
N GLY A 244 -10.68 4.39 6.25
CA GLY A 244 -11.26 3.40 7.14
C GLY A 244 -11.58 4.00 8.52
N TRP A 245 -12.62 3.49 9.18
CA TRP A 245 -13.09 3.98 10.47
C TRP A 245 -12.21 3.53 11.67
N LEU A 246 -11.30 2.57 11.48
CA LEU A 246 -10.41 2.10 12.55
C LEU A 246 -9.26 3.08 12.78
N VAL A 247 -9.55 4.20 13.45
CA VAL A 247 -8.54 5.22 13.77
C VAL A 247 -7.59 4.74 14.87
N ARG A 248 -8.07 3.91 15.81
CA ARG A 248 -7.28 3.34 16.91
C ARG A 248 -7.77 1.93 17.25
N ASN A 249 -6.84 1.05 17.60
CA ASN A 249 -7.16 -0.26 18.15
C ASN A 249 -7.58 -0.09 19.62
N THR A 250 -8.86 -0.28 19.91
CA THR A 250 -9.33 -0.39 21.30
C THR A 250 -9.11 -1.80 21.81
N VAL A 251 -8.58 -1.93 23.04
CA VAL A 251 -8.39 -3.22 23.71
C VAL A 251 -9.22 -3.19 25.01
N PRO A 252 -10.29 -4.00 25.15
CA PRO A 252 -10.79 -4.99 24.18
C PRO A 252 -11.48 -4.33 22.97
N PRO A 253 -11.51 -4.99 21.79
CA PRO A 253 -12.07 -4.43 20.56
C PRO A 253 -13.61 -4.47 20.52
N ARG A 254 -14.29 -4.45 21.66
CA ARG A 254 -15.75 -4.55 21.71
C ARG A 254 -16.41 -3.20 21.45
N ARG A 255 -17.43 -3.19 20.60
CA ARG A 255 -18.33 -2.04 20.41
C ARG A 255 -19.66 -2.29 21.12
N LYS A 256 -20.54 -1.27 21.15
CA LYS A 256 -21.85 -1.31 21.83
C LYS A 256 -22.67 -2.53 21.42
N TYR A 257 -22.75 -2.81 20.11
CA TYR A 257 -23.47 -3.95 19.58
C TYR A 257 -22.48 -5.03 19.12
N LEU A 258 -22.85 -6.29 19.36
CA LEU A 258 -22.10 -7.44 18.88
C LEU A 258 -22.33 -7.63 17.39
N LEU A 259 -23.59 -7.71 16.96
CA LEU A 259 -23.98 -8.00 15.59
C LEU A 259 -25.10 -7.06 15.14
N MET A 260 -24.98 -6.49 13.94
CA MET A 260 -26.05 -5.69 13.36
C MET A 260 -26.47 -6.11 11.95
N PHE A 261 -27.73 -5.86 11.64
CA PHE A 261 -28.26 -5.73 10.29
C PHE A 261 -29.28 -4.58 10.27
N LYS A 262 -29.24 -3.76 9.23
CA LYS A 262 -30.31 -2.82 8.92
C LYS A 262 -30.48 -2.71 7.41
N GLY A 263 -31.62 -3.15 6.89
CA GLY A 263 -31.87 -3.16 5.46
C GLY A 263 -33.31 -3.50 5.05
N LYS A 264 -33.52 -3.66 3.74
CA LYS A 264 -34.86 -3.94 3.19
C LYS A 264 -35.21 -5.42 3.28
N ARG A 265 -36.44 -5.76 3.65
CA ARG A 265 -37.00 -7.11 3.56
C ARG A 265 -37.78 -7.23 2.26
N TYR A 266 -37.43 -8.22 1.44
CA TYR A 266 -38.19 -8.51 0.22
C TYR A 266 -39.39 -9.35 0.60
N LEU A 267 -40.60 -8.93 0.22
CA LEU A 267 -41.84 -9.65 0.53
C LEU A 267 -42.09 -10.82 -0.45
N THR A 268 -41.46 -10.77 -1.61
CA THR A 268 -41.54 -11.79 -2.66
C THR A 268 -40.20 -11.97 -3.36
N GLY A 269 -40.02 -13.11 -4.01
CA GLY A 269 -38.88 -13.41 -4.88
C GLY A 269 -37.58 -13.75 -4.15
N ILE A 270 -36.50 -13.83 -4.92
CA ILE A 270 -35.18 -14.30 -4.45
C ILE A 270 -34.67 -13.45 -3.27
N GLY A 271 -34.09 -14.11 -2.26
CA GLY A 271 -33.55 -13.49 -1.06
C GLY A 271 -34.61 -13.04 -0.05
N SER A 272 -35.91 -13.27 -0.31
CA SER A 272 -36.99 -12.98 0.62
C SER A 272 -36.88 -13.82 1.89
N ASP A 273 -36.68 -15.14 1.78
CA ASP A 273 -36.66 -16.06 2.92
C ASP A 273 -35.55 -15.73 3.92
N THR A 274 -34.30 -15.61 3.43
CA THR A 274 -33.14 -15.29 4.27
C THR A 274 -33.36 -13.96 5.02
N ARG A 275 -33.86 -12.92 4.33
CA ARG A 275 -34.12 -11.61 4.96
C ARG A 275 -35.35 -11.62 5.86
N ASN A 276 -36.33 -12.45 5.58
CA ASN A 276 -37.49 -12.64 6.42
C ASN A 276 -37.10 -13.30 7.74
N ALA A 277 -36.17 -14.25 7.73
CA ALA A 277 -35.71 -14.96 8.92
C ALA A 277 -34.82 -14.12 9.86
N LEU A 278 -34.27 -13.00 9.39
CA LEU A 278 -33.37 -12.11 10.16
C LEU A 278 -33.98 -11.55 11.44
N HIS A 279 -35.31 -11.48 11.55
CA HIS A 279 -35.97 -11.04 12.79
C HIS A 279 -35.79 -12.04 13.95
N HIS A 280 -35.60 -13.34 13.67
CA HIS A 280 -35.47 -14.37 14.71
C HIS A 280 -34.18 -14.25 15.53
N ILE A 281 -33.14 -13.62 14.99
CA ILE A 281 -31.88 -13.40 15.70
C ILE A 281 -31.85 -12.05 16.44
N HIS A 282 -32.85 -11.20 16.23
CA HIS A 282 -32.93 -9.90 16.91
C HIS A 282 -33.30 -10.08 18.38
N ASN A 283 -32.55 -9.45 19.28
CA ASN A 283 -32.84 -9.49 20.72
C ASN A 283 -32.95 -8.11 21.38
N GLY A 284 -32.84 -7.03 20.61
CA GLY A 284 -32.92 -5.64 21.10
C GLY A 284 -31.79 -5.22 22.05
N LYS A 285 -30.79 -6.07 22.30
CA LYS A 285 -29.69 -5.82 23.25
C LYS A 285 -28.37 -5.69 22.50
N ASP A 286 -27.62 -6.79 22.38
CA ASP A 286 -26.34 -6.87 21.68
C ASP A 286 -26.48 -7.25 20.19
N ILE A 287 -27.64 -7.79 19.78
CA ILE A 287 -27.93 -8.16 18.38
C ILE A 287 -29.12 -7.36 17.85
N VAL A 288 -28.84 -6.43 16.95
CA VAL A 288 -29.80 -5.50 16.36
C VAL A 288 -30.01 -5.84 14.88
N SER A 289 -31.12 -6.49 14.55
CA SER A 289 -31.43 -6.91 13.18
C SER A 289 -32.77 -6.31 12.77
N LEU A 290 -32.71 -5.22 12.01
CA LEU A 290 -33.84 -4.36 11.69
C LEU A 290 -34.13 -4.44 10.18
N THR A 291 -35.40 -4.60 9.84
CA THR A 291 -35.81 -4.68 8.43
C THR A 291 -36.93 -3.69 8.11
N THR A 292 -37.00 -3.22 6.86
CA THR A 292 -38.14 -2.43 6.36
C THR A 292 -38.76 -3.09 5.16
N CYS A 293 -40.10 -3.11 5.10
CA CYS A 293 -40.86 -3.61 3.95
C CYS A 293 -40.99 -2.59 2.81
N ARG A 294 -40.59 -1.33 3.02
CA ARG A 294 -40.77 -0.24 2.04
C ARG A 294 -39.80 -0.43 0.86
N HIS A 295 -40.21 -1.24 -0.12
CA HIS A 295 -39.38 -1.62 -1.26
C HIS A 295 -40.16 -1.77 -2.57
N GLY A 296 -39.87 -0.90 -3.53
CA GLY A 296 -40.59 -0.86 -4.82
C GLY A 296 -41.87 -0.02 -4.73
N LYS A 297 -42.59 0.10 -5.84
CA LYS A 297 -43.85 0.88 -5.88
C LYS A 297 -45.05 0.10 -5.31
N ASP A 298 -45.00 -1.23 -5.35
CA ASP A 298 -46.11 -2.12 -4.99
C ASP A 298 -45.96 -2.78 -3.60
N TRP A 299 -45.08 -2.28 -2.73
CA TRP A 299 -44.82 -2.91 -1.43
C TRP A 299 -46.07 -2.96 -0.54
N GLU A 300 -46.95 -1.96 -0.64
CA GLU A 300 -48.22 -1.89 0.08
C GLU A 300 -49.17 -3.03 -0.30
N LYS A 301 -49.13 -3.47 -1.57
CA LYS A 301 -49.97 -4.58 -2.06
C LYS A 301 -49.55 -5.93 -1.49
N HIS A 302 -48.27 -6.07 -1.13
CA HIS A 302 -47.70 -7.30 -0.58
C HIS A 302 -47.48 -7.25 0.94
N LYS A 303 -47.96 -6.17 1.59
CA LYS A 303 -47.75 -5.92 3.01
C LYS A 303 -48.31 -7.07 3.85
N ASP A 304 -47.47 -7.63 4.70
CA ASP A 304 -47.88 -8.63 5.70
C ASP A 304 -48.14 -7.98 7.08
N ALA A 305 -48.63 -8.79 8.02
CA ALA A 305 -48.96 -8.35 9.37
C ALA A 305 -47.76 -7.82 10.19
N ARG A 306 -46.51 -8.17 9.83
CA ARG A 306 -45.31 -7.73 10.57
C ARG A 306 -44.77 -6.39 10.07
N CYS A 307 -45.10 -5.98 8.83
CA CYS A 307 -44.50 -4.81 8.20
C CYS A 307 -44.65 -3.49 8.99
N ASP A 308 -45.76 -3.27 9.68
CA ASP A 308 -45.94 -2.03 10.46
C ASP A 308 -44.98 -1.99 11.67
N HIS A 309 -44.85 -3.12 12.37
CA HIS A 309 -43.90 -3.26 13.46
C HIS A 309 -42.44 -3.16 12.97
N ASP A 310 -42.10 -3.87 11.88
CA ASP A 310 -40.78 -3.84 11.25
C ASP A 310 -40.38 -2.38 10.91
N ASN A 311 -41.28 -1.61 10.29
CA ASN A 311 -41.02 -0.22 9.91
C ASN A 311 -40.87 0.70 11.13
N LEU A 312 -41.68 0.52 12.17
CA LEU A 312 -41.61 1.33 13.38
C LEU A 312 -40.29 1.10 14.14
N GLU A 313 -39.84 -0.15 14.27
CA GLU A 313 -38.53 -0.46 14.83
C GLU A 313 -37.38 0.03 13.95
N TYR A 314 -37.54 -0.07 12.62
CA TYR A 314 -36.56 0.43 11.67
C TYR A 314 -36.35 1.95 11.81
N GLU A 315 -37.38 2.75 12.07
CA GLU A 315 -37.22 4.21 12.16
C GLU A 315 -36.49 4.68 13.44
N LYS A 316 -36.41 3.84 14.48
CA LYS A 316 -35.77 4.21 15.77
C LYS A 316 -34.25 4.30 15.74
N PHE A 317 -33.59 3.72 14.74
CA PHE A 317 -32.14 3.59 14.70
C PHE A 317 -31.55 4.27 13.47
N ASP A 318 -30.54 5.11 13.65
CA ASP A 318 -29.73 5.60 12.54
C ASP A 318 -28.85 4.47 11.96
N TYR A 319 -28.70 4.44 10.63
CA TYR A 319 -27.93 3.39 9.96
C TYR A 319 -26.43 3.52 10.23
N GLN A 320 -25.89 4.74 10.11
CA GLN A 320 -24.45 4.96 10.25
C GLN A 320 -24.01 4.79 11.69
N GLU A 321 -24.78 5.31 12.64
CA GLU A 321 -24.52 5.12 14.07
C GLU A 321 -24.50 3.62 14.43
N LEU A 322 -25.49 2.86 13.95
CA LEU A 322 -25.54 1.42 14.22
C LEU A 322 -24.35 0.69 13.59
N LEU A 323 -23.96 1.04 12.36
CA LEU A 323 -22.85 0.43 11.63
C LEU A 323 -21.51 0.68 12.34
N HIS A 324 -21.23 1.93 12.72
CA HIS A 324 -19.99 2.31 13.41
C HIS A 324 -19.91 1.78 14.85
N ASN A 325 -21.05 1.52 15.51
CA ASN A 325 -21.12 1.00 16.87
C ASN A 325 -21.29 -0.52 16.96
N SER A 326 -21.10 -1.25 15.85
CA SER A 326 -21.24 -2.71 15.81
C SER A 326 -19.93 -3.43 15.54
N THR A 327 -19.74 -4.58 16.18
CA THR A 327 -18.52 -5.40 16.03
C THR A 327 -18.55 -6.22 14.74
N PHE A 328 -19.68 -6.88 14.48
CA PHE A 328 -19.96 -7.68 13.31
C PHE A 328 -21.17 -7.11 12.56
N CYS A 329 -21.15 -7.23 11.24
CA CYS A 329 -22.21 -6.75 10.36
C CYS A 329 -22.67 -7.86 9.44
N LEU A 330 -23.96 -8.17 9.47
CA LEU A 330 -24.53 -9.16 8.54
C LEU A 330 -24.57 -8.59 7.13
N VAL A 331 -24.07 -9.38 6.20
CA VAL A 331 -24.10 -9.12 4.76
C VAL A 331 -24.89 -10.26 4.09
N PRO A 332 -26.23 -10.29 4.27
CA PRO A 332 -27.06 -11.27 3.60
C PRO A 332 -27.23 -10.90 2.12
N ARG A 333 -27.44 -11.93 1.30
CA ARG A 333 -27.72 -11.75 -0.12
C ARG A 333 -28.86 -10.76 -0.35
N GLY A 334 -28.74 -10.02 -1.44
CA GLY A 334 -29.82 -9.18 -1.96
C GLY A 334 -30.71 -9.97 -2.92
N ARG A 335 -31.33 -9.24 -3.85
CA ARG A 335 -31.89 -9.83 -5.08
C ARG A 335 -30.81 -10.47 -5.95
N ARG A 336 -29.58 -9.97 -5.87
CA ARG A 336 -28.34 -10.56 -6.40
C ARG A 336 -27.44 -11.01 -5.24
N LEU A 337 -26.39 -11.76 -5.53
CA LEU A 337 -25.49 -12.31 -4.51
C LEU A 337 -24.72 -11.24 -3.72
N GLY A 338 -24.24 -10.18 -4.39
CA GLY A 338 -23.53 -9.08 -3.76
C GLY A 338 -24.45 -8.01 -3.18
N SER A 339 -23.95 -7.28 -2.17
CA SER A 339 -24.66 -6.17 -1.53
C SER A 339 -23.72 -4.99 -1.27
N PHE A 340 -24.24 -3.76 -1.35
CA PHE A 340 -23.51 -2.55 -0.93
C PHE A 340 -23.06 -2.61 0.54
N ARG A 341 -23.80 -3.36 1.38
CA ARG A 341 -23.44 -3.62 2.78
C ARG A 341 -22.03 -4.18 2.94
N PHE A 342 -21.55 -4.93 1.96
CA PHE A 342 -20.21 -5.49 1.99
C PHE A 342 -19.15 -4.39 2.09
N LEU A 343 -19.16 -3.43 1.16
CA LEU A 343 -18.18 -2.33 1.17
C LEU A 343 -18.30 -1.42 2.40
N GLU A 344 -19.52 -1.11 2.81
CA GLU A 344 -19.76 -0.26 3.99
C GLU A 344 -19.28 -0.92 5.28
N SER A 345 -19.47 -2.24 5.42
CA SER A 345 -18.95 -2.98 6.57
C SER A 345 -17.42 -2.98 6.63
N LEU A 346 -16.76 -3.14 5.47
CA LEU A 346 -15.29 -3.02 5.35
C LEU A 346 -14.82 -1.63 5.76
N GLN A 347 -15.44 -0.57 5.24
CA GLN A 347 -15.11 0.82 5.59
C GLN A 347 -15.26 1.08 7.09
N ALA A 348 -16.37 0.66 7.69
CA ALA A 348 -16.71 0.94 9.09
C ALA A 348 -15.92 0.09 10.11
N ALA A 349 -15.01 -0.78 9.65
CA ALA A 349 -14.34 -1.80 10.47
C ALA A 349 -15.34 -2.67 11.23
N CYS A 350 -16.49 -2.93 10.62
CA CYS A 350 -17.50 -3.84 11.12
C CYS A 350 -17.32 -5.17 10.39
N ILE A 351 -16.91 -6.21 11.12
CA ILE A 351 -16.47 -7.46 10.49
C ILE A 351 -17.64 -8.08 9.71
N PRO A 352 -17.50 -8.28 8.38
CA PRO A 352 -18.58 -8.83 7.57
C PRO A 352 -18.87 -10.28 7.96
N VAL A 353 -20.15 -10.57 8.21
CA VAL A 353 -20.69 -11.92 8.37
C VAL A 353 -21.53 -12.21 7.13
N LEU A 354 -20.97 -12.98 6.21
CA LEU A 354 -21.53 -13.24 4.90
C LEU A 354 -22.63 -14.30 5.00
N LEU A 355 -23.78 -14.02 4.37
CA LEU A 355 -24.89 -14.97 4.21
C LEU A 355 -25.36 -14.92 2.75
N SER A 356 -24.51 -15.40 1.85
CA SER A 356 -24.74 -15.39 0.40
C SER A 356 -24.02 -16.58 -0.23
N ASN A 357 -24.70 -17.72 -0.26
CA ASN A 357 -24.12 -18.99 -0.71
C ASN A 357 -23.78 -18.92 -2.21
N GLY A 358 -22.59 -19.39 -2.59
CA GLY A 358 -22.13 -19.43 -3.99
C GLY A 358 -21.65 -18.08 -4.55
N TRP A 359 -21.48 -17.05 -3.71
CA TRP A 359 -20.92 -15.77 -4.15
C TRP A 359 -19.39 -15.81 -4.24
N GLU A 360 -18.86 -15.54 -5.43
CA GLU A 360 -17.43 -15.30 -5.61
C GLU A 360 -17.08 -13.89 -5.14
N LEU A 361 -16.33 -13.79 -4.04
CA LEU A 361 -16.00 -12.51 -3.42
C LEU A 361 -15.08 -11.65 -4.31
N PRO A 362 -15.10 -10.31 -4.13
CA PRO A 362 -14.31 -9.42 -4.97
C PRO A 362 -12.82 -9.75 -4.90
N PHE A 363 -12.18 -9.91 -6.06
CA PHE A 363 -10.76 -10.20 -6.20
C PHE A 363 -10.26 -11.45 -5.45
N SER A 364 -11.11 -12.48 -5.25
CA SER A 364 -10.72 -13.74 -4.56
C SER A 364 -9.47 -14.42 -5.12
N ASP A 365 -9.14 -14.20 -6.40
CA ASP A 365 -7.90 -14.68 -7.00
C ASP A 365 -6.65 -14.27 -6.22
N VAL A 366 -6.68 -13.08 -5.63
CA VAL A 366 -5.52 -12.46 -4.97
C VAL A 366 -5.78 -12.10 -3.50
N ILE A 367 -7.02 -11.84 -3.09
CA ILE A 367 -7.38 -11.52 -1.70
C ILE A 367 -7.71 -12.79 -0.92
N GLN A 368 -7.17 -12.91 0.30
CA GLN A 368 -7.48 -14.00 1.22
C GLN A 368 -8.64 -13.63 2.14
N TRP A 369 -9.88 -13.86 1.67
CA TRP A 369 -11.09 -13.45 2.38
C TRP A 369 -11.31 -14.17 3.72
N ASN A 370 -10.83 -15.40 3.88
CA ASN A 370 -10.82 -16.12 5.16
C ASN A 370 -10.09 -15.38 6.29
N GLN A 371 -9.29 -14.35 5.95
CA GLN A 371 -8.61 -13.49 6.92
C GLN A 371 -9.36 -12.19 7.26
N ALA A 372 -10.50 -11.91 6.63
CA ALA A 372 -11.20 -10.62 6.75
C ALA A 372 -12.71 -10.75 7.01
N VAL A 373 -13.31 -11.93 6.78
CA VAL A 373 -14.76 -12.14 6.91
C VAL A 373 -15.08 -13.42 7.68
N ILE A 374 -16.32 -13.50 8.15
CA ILE A 374 -16.91 -14.75 8.67
C ILE A 374 -17.94 -15.20 7.63
N GLU A 375 -17.74 -16.40 7.08
CA GLU A 375 -18.70 -17.01 6.16
C GLU A 375 -19.72 -17.84 6.93
N GLY A 376 -21.00 -17.59 6.68
CA GLY A 376 -22.12 -18.36 7.22
C GLY A 376 -22.97 -18.95 6.10
N ASP A 377 -23.45 -20.18 6.30
CA ASP A 377 -24.45 -20.77 5.43
C ASP A 377 -25.80 -20.10 5.68
N GLU A 378 -26.48 -19.66 4.62
CA GLU A 378 -27.82 -19.06 4.69
C GLU A 378 -28.83 -19.94 5.46
N ARG A 379 -28.68 -21.28 5.40
CA ARG A 379 -29.53 -22.24 6.11
C ARG A 379 -29.30 -22.28 7.61
N LEU A 380 -28.16 -21.78 8.08
CA LEU A 380 -27.71 -21.83 9.47
C LEU A 380 -27.78 -20.46 10.16
N LEU A 381 -28.62 -19.54 9.67
CA LEU A 381 -28.79 -18.19 10.22
C LEU A 381 -28.91 -18.16 11.76
N LEU A 382 -29.67 -19.09 12.35
CA LEU A 382 -29.90 -19.14 13.80
C LEU A 382 -28.63 -19.49 14.62
N GLN A 383 -27.60 -20.05 13.99
CA GLN A 383 -26.32 -20.36 14.64
C GLN A 383 -25.33 -19.18 14.60
N VAL A 384 -25.59 -18.17 13.78
CA VAL A 384 -24.72 -17.00 13.63
C VAL A 384 -24.46 -16.29 14.96
N PRO A 385 -25.47 -16.01 15.82
CA PRO A 385 -25.24 -15.42 17.15
C PRO A 385 -24.22 -16.17 18.00
N SER A 386 -24.29 -17.51 18.04
CA SER A 386 -23.36 -18.33 18.80
C SER A 386 -21.96 -18.30 18.17
N THR A 387 -21.88 -18.32 16.84
CA THR A 387 -20.64 -18.25 16.08
C THR A 387 -19.87 -16.96 16.37
N VAL A 388 -20.53 -15.79 16.24
CA VAL A 388 -19.87 -14.50 16.47
C VAL A 388 -19.50 -14.25 17.93
N ARG A 389 -20.24 -14.84 18.88
CA ARG A 389 -19.88 -14.81 20.32
C ARG A 389 -18.64 -15.64 20.65
N ALA A 390 -18.39 -16.70 19.89
CA ALA A 390 -17.24 -17.58 20.08
C ALA A 390 -15.91 -16.98 19.55
N VAL A 391 -15.98 -15.92 18.73
CA VAL A 391 -14.79 -15.27 18.18
C VAL A 391 -14.05 -14.50 19.27
N GLY A 392 -12.80 -14.91 19.55
CA GLY A 392 -11.95 -14.28 20.55
C GLY A 392 -11.55 -12.85 20.18
N ASN A 393 -11.23 -12.03 21.18
CA ASN A 393 -10.87 -10.62 21.00
C ASN A 393 -9.65 -10.43 20.07
N GLU A 394 -8.63 -11.28 20.17
CA GLU A 394 -7.45 -11.25 19.28
C GLU A 394 -7.85 -11.39 17.81
N TRP A 395 -8.79 -12.31 17.54
CA TRP A 395 -9.27 -12.55 16.20
C TRP A 395 -10.20 -11.41 15.72
N VAL A 396 -11.01 -10.83 16.59
CA VAL A 396 -11.77 -9.60 16.24
C VAL A 396 -10.82 -8.47 15.83
N LEU A 397 -9.71 -8.29 16.55
CA LEU A 397 -8.73 -7.26 16.24
C LEU A 397 -8.08 -7.50 14.88
N ALA A 398 -7.61 -8.73 14.63
CA ALA A 398 -7.00 -9.09 13.36
C ALA A 398 -7.99 -8.97 12.18
N LEU A 399 -9.21 -9.50 12.28
CA LEU A 399 -10.24 -9.34 11.24
C LEU A 399 -10.49 -7.86 10.90
N ARG A 400 -10.65 -7.00 11.91
CA ARG A 400 -10.85 -5.56 11.68
C ARG A 400 -9.67 -4.92 10.96
N GLN A 401 -8.46 -5.18 11.42
CA GLN A 401 -7.27 -4.64 10.78
C GLN A 401 -7.17 -5.08 9.31
N ARG A 402 -7.55 -6.34 9.01
CA ARG A 402 -7.63 -6.85 7.64
C ARG A 402 -8.68 -6.15 6.81
N THR A 403 -9.90 -5.99 7.32
CA THR A 403 -10.97 -5.28 6.59
C THR A 403 -10.54 -3.85 6.22
N GLN A 404 -9.81 -3.18 7.12
CA GLN A 404 -9.36 -1.81 6.93
C GLN A 404 -8.22 -1.72 5.92
N MET A 405 -7.24 -2.63 6.00
CA MET A 405 -6.19 -2.73 5.00
C MET A 405 -6.78 -2.98 3.61
N LEU A 406 -7.73 -3.90 3.47
CA LEU A 406 -8.37 -4.19 2.18
C LEU A 406 -9.19 -3.00 1.66
N TRP A 407 -9.93 -2.32 2.55
CA TRP A 407 -10.66 -1.10 2.20
C TRP A 407 -9.71 -0.04 1.64
N GLU A 408 -8.65 0.27 2.38
CA GLU A 408 -7.67 1.27 1.99
C GLU A 408 -6.87 0.86 0.75
N ALA A 409 -6.53 -0.42 0.57
CA ALA A 409 -5.73 -0.84 -0.58
C ALA A 409 -6.55 -0.92 -1.87
N TYR A 410 -7.80 -1.39 -1.83
CA TYR A 410 -8.51 -1.85 -3.04
C TYR A 410 -9.91 -1.29 -3.24
N PHE A 411 -10.60 -0.86 -2.17
CA PHE A 411 -12.05 -0.61 -2.24
C PHE A 411 -12.48 0.81 -1.93
N SER A 412 -11.57 1.69 -1.47
CA SER A 412 -11.96 3.04 -1.07
C SER A 412 -12.35 3.96 -2.23
N SER A 413 -12.16 3.56 -3.50
CA SER A 413 -12.59 4.37 -4.65
C SER A 413 -12.71 3.52 -5.93
N VAL A 414 -13.46 4.02 -6.92
CA VAL A 414 -13.57 3.37 -8.24
C VAL A 414 -12.20 3.20 -8.90
N ASP A 415 -11.30 4.20 -8.78
CA ASP A 415 -9.92 4.12 -9.27
C ASP A 415 -9.21 2.87 -8.72
N LYS A 416 -9.31 2.58 -7.42
CA LYS A 416 -8.65 1.41 -6.82
C LYS A 416 -9.25 0.10 -7.32
N ILE A 417 -10.58 0.03 -7.46
CA ILE A 417 -11.27 -1.15 -7.97
C ILE A 417 -10.83 -1.45 -9.42
N VAL A 418 -10.81 -0.42 -10.27
CA VAL A 418 -10.41 -0.54 -11.68
C VAL A 418 -8.93 -0.89 -11.80
N LEU A 419 -8.05 -0.19 -11.10
CA LEU A 419 -6.61 -0.47 -11.13
C LEU A 419 -6.29 -1.86 -10.59
N THR A 420 -6.99 -2.32 -9.55
CA THR A 420 -6.84 -3.69 -9.02
C THR A 420 -7.24 -4.72 -10.07
N THR A 421 -8.36 -4.50 -10.76
CA THR A 421 -8.81 -5.35 -11.88
C THR A 421 -7.73 -5.45 -12.97
N LEU A 422 -7.16 -4.31 -13.37
CA LEU A 422 -6.12 -4.27 -14.40
C LEU A 422 -4.82 -4.93 -13.96
N GLU A 423 -4.39 -4.73 -12.70
CA GLU A 423 -3.18 -5.35 -12.15
C GLU A 423 -3.34 -6.88 -12.00
N ILE A 424 -4.52 -7.39 -11.65
CA ILE A 424 -4.81 -8.83 -11.64
C ILE A 424 -4.66 -9.42 -13.05
N ILE A 425 -5.27 -8.78 -14.05
CA ILE A 425 -5.16 -9.22 -15.45
C ILE A 425 -3.70 -9.16 -15.92
N LYS A 426 -2.97 -8.11 -15.55
CA LYS A 426 -1.55 -7.96 -15.88
C LYS A 426 -0.68 -9.05 -15.25
N ASP A 427 -0.92 -9.40 -13.99
CA ASP A 427 -0.23 -10.49 -13.31
C ASP A 427 -0.47 -11.83 -14.03
N ARG A 428 -1.69 -12.07 -14.57
CA ARG A 428 -1.99 -13.24 -15.42
C ARG A 428 -1.23 -13.21 -16.75
N VAL A 429 -1.14 -12.04 -17.39
CA VAL A 429 -0.42 -11.87 -18.67
C VAL A 429 1.09 -12.08 -18.50
N PHE A 430 1.66 -11.56 -17.41
CA PHE A 430 3.09 -11.61 -17.10
C PHE A 430 3.40 -12.47 -15.87
N SER A 431 2.90 -13.72 -15.87
CA SER A 431 3.02 -14.66 -14.75
C SER A 431 4.44 -14.86 -14.21
N HIS A 432 5.46 -14.80 -15.06
CA HIS A 432 6.89 -14.90 -14.66
C HIS A 432 7.37 -13.78 -13.72
N ILE A 433 6.65 -12.66 -13.65
CA ILE A 433 6.92 -11.54 -12.73
C ILE A 433 5.68 -11.16 -11.93
N SER A 434 4.67 -12.03 -11.80
CA SER A 434 3.45 -11.69 -11.05
C SER A 434 3.73 -11.45 -9.57
N ARG A 435 2.93 -10.60 -8.94
CA ARG A 435 2.96 -10.43 -7.49
C ARG A 435 2.51 -11.72 -6.81
N ASN A 436 3.16 -12.03 -5.68
CA ASN A 436 2.72 -13.15 -4.85
C ASN A 436 1.53 -12.74 -3.96
N LYS A 437 0.85 -13.72 -3.36
CA LYS A 437 -0.28 -13.46 -2.45
C LYS A 437 0.08 -12.58 -1.26
N TYR A 438 1.32 -12.63 -0.78
CA TYR A 438 1.78 -11.78 0.31
C TYR A 438 1.76 -10.30 -0.08
N MET A 439 2.23 -9.96 -1.29
CA MET A 439 2.20 -8.59 -1.81
C MET A 439 0.77 -8.04 -1.92
N TRP A 440 -0.20 -8.90 -2.25
CA TRP A 440 -1.62 -8.54 -2.30
C TRP A 440 -2.29 -8.42 -0.92
N ASN A 441 -1.80 -9.12 0.11
CA ASN A 441 -2.46 -9.17 1.42
C ASN A 441 -1.65 -8.52 2.55
N ALA A 442 -0.57 -7.81 2.25
CA ALA A 442 0.21 -7.05 3.22
C ALA A 442 0.33 -5.59 2.78
N LEU A 443 0.33 -4.66 3.74
CA LEU A 443 0.54 -3.23 3.43
C LEU A 443 1.84 -3.05 2.63
N PRO A 444 1.85 -2.21 1.58
CA PRO A 444 0.81 -1.24 1.20
C PRO A 444 -0.28 -1.78 0.25
N GLY A 445 -0.27 -3.09 -0.04
CA GLY A 445 -1.11 -3.72 -1.07
C GLY A 445 -0.47 -3.74 -2.46
N GLY A 446 -1.04 -4.54 -3.35
CA GLY A 446 -0.47 -4.87 -4.67
C GLY A 446 -0.37 -3.69 -5.63
N LEU A 447 -1.19 -2.63 -5.47
CA LEU A 447 -1.16 -1.45 -6.34
C LEU A 447 0.15 -0.65 -6.22
N LEU A 448 0.81 -0.70 -5.07
CA LEU A 448 2.01 0.07 -4.75
C LEU A 448 3.28 -0.78 -4.71
N VAL A 449 3.15 -2.09 -4.94
CA VAL A 449 4.26 -3.03 -5.10
C VAL A 449 4.39 -3.32 -6.59
N LEU A 450 5.39 -2.73 -7.25
CA LEU A 450 5.57 -2.87 -8.69
C LEU A 450 6.48 -4.09 -8.99
N PRO A 451 5.97 -5.18 -9.56
CA PRO A 451 6.75 -6.39 -9.80
C PRO A 451 7.91 -6.19 -10.78
N GLU A 452 7.84 -5.16 -11.63
CA GLU A 452 8.89 -4.83 -12.59
C GLU A 452 10.18 -4.35 -11.90
N TYR A 453 10.07 -3.87 -10.66
CA TYR A 453 11.23 -3.55 -9.82
C TYR A 453 11.84 -4.83 -9.23
N SER A 454 11.02 -5.69 -8.63
CA SER A 454 11.46 -6.94 -8.01
C SER A 454 10.29 -7.86 -7.69
N THR A 455 10.50 -9.17 -7.84
CA THR A 455 9.59 -10.22 -7.33
C THR A 455 9.94 -10.66 -5.90
N HIS A 456 11.10 -10.26 -5.38
CA HIS A 456 11.58 -10.61 -4.03
C HIS A 456 11.08 -9.58 -3.01
N LEU A 457 10.44 -10.07 -1.95
CA LEU A 457 9.87 -9.24 -0.87
C LEU A 457 10.95 -8.42 -0.14
N ALA A 458 12.15 -8.98 0.06
CA ALA A 458 13.25 -8.33 0.76
C ALA A 458 13.86 -7.13 0.01
N HIS A 459 13.37 -6.77 -1.19
CA HIS A 459 13.79 -5.56 -1.88
C HIS A 459 12.86 -4.36 -1.64
N PHE A 460 11.74 -4.57 -0.92
CA PHE A 460 10.77 -3.52 -0.59
C PHE A 460 10.87 -3.15 0.89
N PRO A 461 10.99 -1.85 1.22
CA PRO A 461 11.39 -1.43 2.57
C PRO A 461 10.34 -1.73 3.64
N PHE A 462 9.07 -1.78 3.26
CA PHE A 462 7.95 -2.03 4.17
C PHE A 462 7.78 -3.51 4.56
N TYR A 463 8.53 -4.44 3.95
CA TYR A 463 8.51 -5.86 4.33
C TYR A 463 9.63 -6.29 5.26
N TYR A 464 10.57 -5.39 5.59
CA TYR A 464 11.78 -5.77 6.35
C TYR A 464 11.43 -6.26 7.75
N LEU A 465 10.51 -5.56 8.42
CA LEU A 465 10.03 -5.93 9.75
C LEU A 465 9.36 -7.31 9.75
N SER A 466 8.43 -7.56 8.82
CA SER A 466 7.71 -8.84 8.74
C SER A 466 8.61 -10.02 8.38
N LEU A 467 9.69 -9.77 7.64
CA LEU A 467 10.65 -10.80 7.24
C LEU A 467 11.78 -11.00 8.28
N GLY A 468 11.87 -10.14 9.30
CA GLY A 468 13.01 -10.13 10.22
C GLY A 468 14.35 -9.80 9.54
N VAL A 469 14.31 -9.10 8.40
CA VAL A 469 15.50 -8.71 7.61
C VAL A 469 15.84 -7.25 7.92
N SER A 470 17.13 -6.92 7.89
CA SER A 470 17.62 -5.54 8.06
C SER A 470 18.10 -4.95 6.74
N PRO A 471 17.99 -3.62 6.54
CA PRO A 471 18.56 -2.96 5.38
C PRO A 471 20.08 -3.11 5.35
N GLY A 472 20.64 -2.95 4.15
CA GLY A 472 22.07 -2.88 3.87
C GLY A 472 22.85 -1.93 4.79
N GLN A 473 24.16 -2.15 4.87
CA GLN A 473 25.03 -1.41 5.80
C GLN A 473 25.61 -0.12 5.22
N GLU A 474 25.37 0.16 3.95
CA GLU A 474 25.93 1.30 3.23
C GLU A 474 24.85 2.12 2.52
N PHE A 475 25.22 3.35 2.13
CA PHE A 475 24.38 4.26 1.35
C PHE A 475 25.15 4.92 0.20
N THR A 476 24.40 5.31 -0.82
CA THR A 476 24.86 6.18 -1.91
C THR A 476 24.38 7.60 -1.65
N ALA A 477 25.31 8.56 -1.70
CA ALA A 477 24.95 9.97 -1.58
C ALA A 477 24.71 10.59 -2.96
N ILE A 478 23.61 11.33 -3.11
CA ILE A 478 23.29 12.11 -4.30
C ILE A 478 23.32 13.58 -3.91
N ILE A 479 24.26 14.33 -4.47
CA ILE A 479 24.40 15.77 -4.26
C ILE A 479 23.87 16.50 -5.49
N HIS A 480 22.83 17.30 -5.32
CA HIS A 480 22.26 18.10 -6.39
C HIS A 480 23.03 19.41 -6.52
N ALA A 481 23.79 19.55 -7.61
CA ALA A 481 24.61 20.72 -7.89
C ALA A 481 23.97 21.58 -8.97
N VAL A 482 23.61 22.83 -8.64
CA VAL A 482 22.97 23.77 -9.56
C VAL A 482 23.89 24.94 -9.90
N SER A 483 24.89 25.20 -9.06
CA SER A 483 25.84 26.29 -9.26
C SER A 483 27.14 25.80 -9.90
N PRO A 484 27.81 26.64 -10.71
CA PRO A 484 29.12 26.29 -11.22
C PRO A 484 30.17 26.24 -10.10
N LEU A 485 31.18 25.38 -10.24
CA LEU A 485 32.31 25.33 -9.31
C LEU A 485 33.32 26.43 -9.66
N VAL A 486 33.34 27.49 -8.86
CA VAL A 486 34.19 28.68 -9.02
C VAL A 486 35.32 28.71 -8.00
N SER A 487 35.12 28.18 -6.78
CA SER A 487 36.11 28.22 -5.70
C SER A 487 36.17 26.91 -4.90
N GLN A 488 37.36 26.56 -4.42
CA GLN A 488 37.59 25.44 -3.50
C GLN A 488 36.96 25.66 -2.12
N SER A 489 36.60 26.91 -1.78
CA SER A 489 35.90 27.25 -0.54
C SER A 489 34.38 27.09 -0.60
N GLN A 490 33.81 26.71 -1.76
CA GLN A 490 32.36 26.53 -1.89
C GLN A 490 31.83 25.40 -0.99
N PRO A 491 30.58 25.53 -0.47
CA PRO A 491 29.98 24.56 0.45
C PRO A 491 30.05 23.10 -0.02
N ILE A 492 29.83 22.85 -1.32
CA ILE A 492 29.87 21.51 -1.91
C ILE A 492 31.21 20.79 -1.67
N MET A 493 32.34 21.51 -1.65
CA MET A 493 33.66 20.92 -1.44
C MET A 493 33.82 20.41 0.00
N LYS A 494 33.31 21.17 0.97
CA LYS A 494 33.28 20.77 2.38
C LYS A 494 32.30 19.62 2.60
N LEU A 495 31.14 19.66 1.94
CA LEU A 495 30.12 18.61 2.02
C LEU A 495 30.66 17.27 1.49
N LEU A 496 31.36 17.27 0.35
CA LEU A 496 32.03 16.09 -0.21
C LEU A 496 32.99 15.44 0.80
N GLN A 497 33.83 16.25 1.45
CA GLN A 497 34.74 15.75 2.49
C GLN A 497 34.00 15.21 3.72
N VAL A 498 32.88 15.80 4.12
CA VAL A 498 32.07 15.34 5.26
C VAL A 498 31.44 13.98 4.97
N VAL A 499 30.81 13.84 3.80
CA VAL A 499 30.07 12.63 3.41
C VAL A 499 31.03 11.49 3.14
N SER A 500 32.12 11.73 2.42
CA SER A 500 33.13 10.72 2.10
C SER A 500 33.85 10.15 3.33
N LYS A 501 33.94 10.90 4.44
CA LYS A 501 34.48 10.42 5.72
C LYS A 501 33.52 9.50 6.48
N SER A 502 32.26 9.37 6.04
CA SER A 502 31.33 8.43 6.66
C SER A 502 31.76 7.01 6.35
N LYS A 503 31.88 6.17 7.39
CA LYS A 503 32.19 4.74 7.23
C LYS A 503 31.09 3.92 6.55
N TYR A 504 29.93 4.52 6.26
CA TYR A 504 28.81 3.87 5.61
C TYR A 504 28.57 4.41 4.20
N CYS A 505 29.33 5.40 3.75
CA CYS A 505 29.19 5.94 2.40
C CYS A 505 29.90 4.99 1.42
N SER A 506 29.13 4.41 0.49
CA SER A 506 29.66 3.52 -0.55
C SER A 506 30.20 4.33 -1.73
N GLN A 507 29.46 5.35 -2.16
CA GLN A 507 29.79 6.21 -3.29
C GLN A 507 29.06 7.56 -3.20
N ILE A 508 29.57 8.54 -3.95
CA ILE A 508 28.95 9.86 -4.12
C ILE A 508 28.65 10.09 -5.60
N ILE A 509 27.41 10.48 -5.90
CA ILE A 509 26.96 10.89 -7.21
C ILE A 509 26.64 12.38 -7.15
N ILE A 510 27.32 13.16 -7.99
CA ILE A 510 26.96 14.56 -8.22
C ILE A 510 26.01 14.62 -9.40
N LEU A 511 24.79 15.07 -9.15
CA LEU A 511 23.83 15.40 -10.18
C LEU A 511 24.06 16.84 -10.63
N TRP A 512 24.71 17.00 -11.76
CA TRP A 512 25.14 18.29 -12.28
C TRP A 512 24.03 18.93 -13.12
N ASN A 513 23.47 20.02 -12.62
CA ASN A 513 22.41 20.84 -13.24
C ASN A 513 22.83 22.28 -13.53
N SER A 514 24.13 22.60 -13.41
CA SER A 514 24.63 23.93 -13.76
C SER A 514 24.65 24.13 -15.28
N GLU A 515 24.48 25.38 -15.71
CA GLU A 515 24.62 25.78 -17.12
C GLU A 515 26.05 25.57 -17.64
N LYS A 516 27.04 25.70 -16.76
CA LYS A 516 28.45 25.46 -17.12
C LYS A 516 28.76 23.96 -17.05
N PRO A 517 29.67 23.45 -17.90
CA PRO A 517 30.06 22.05 -17.84
C PRO A 517 30.69 21.69 -16.48
N PRO A 518 30.56 20.42 -16.04
CA PRO A 518 31.17 19.97 -14.80
C PRO A 518 32.70 20.15 -14.86
N PRO A 519 33.33 20.53 -13.75
CA PRO A 519 34.77 20.72 -13.71
C PRO A 519 35.51 19.39 -13.95
N HIS A 520 36.71 19.50 -14.51
CA HIS A 520 37.59 18.34 -14.72
C HIS A 520 37.85 17.60 -13.40
N ARG A 521 38.05 16.27 -13.48
CA ARG A 521 38.15 15.37 -12.32
C ARG A 521 39.19 15.83 -11.28
N SER A 522 40.28 16.44 -11.74
CA SER A 522 41.37 16.97 -10.90
C SER A 522 40.99 18.13 -9.98
N LYS A 523 39.86 18.83 -10.24
CA LYS A 523 39.38 19.93 -9.40
C LYS A 523 38.58 19.47 -8.18
N TRP A 524 38.16 18.21 -8.15
CA TRP A 524 37.45 17.62 -7.01
C TRP A 524 38.44 17.19 -5.92
N PRO A 525 38.04 17.23 -4.64
CA PRO A 525 38.94 16.84 -3.56
C PRO A 525 39.23 15.34 -3.63
N PRO A 526 40.43 14.90 -3.21
CA PRO A 526 40.70 13.47 -3.04
C PRO A 526 39.79 12.91 -1.96
N MET A 527 39.18 11.75 -2.23
CA MET A 527 38.19 11.13 -1.34
C MET A 527 38.41 9.62 -1.27
N PRO A 528 38.09 8.99 -0.12
CA PRO A 528 38.17 7.54 0.05
C PRO A 528 37.08 6.75 -0.69
N VAL A 529 36.03 7.42 -1.16
CA VAL A 529 34.89 6.80 -1.86
C VAL A 529 34.84 7.23 -3.33
N PRO A 530 34.32 6.39 -4.23
CA PRO A 530 34.12 6.75 -5.63
C PRO A 530 33.22 7.98 -5.80
N LEU A 531 33.58 8.83 -6.76
CA LEU A 531 32.81 10.00 -7.19
C LEU A 531 32.40 9.84 -8.64
N THR A 532 31.10 9.89 -8.91
CA THR A 532 30.53 9.90 -10.26
C THR A 532 29.82 11.22 -10.49
N VAL A 533 30.04 11.86 -11.64
CA VAL A 533 29.31 13.08 -12.04
C VAL A 533 28.37 12.72 -13.18
N THR A 534 27.08 12.93 -12.98
CA THR A 534 26.02 12.63 -13.96
C THR A 534 25.30 13.90 -14.34
N ASP A 535 24.97 14.06 -15.62
CA ASP A 535 24.13 15.15 -16.11
C ASP A 535 22.69 14.99 -15.59
N GLY A 536 22.20 15.98 -14.84
CA GLY A 536 20.82 16.00 -14.36
C GLY A 536 19.83 16.65 -15.33
N ARG A 537 20.26 16.94 -16.56
CA ARG A 537 19.42 17.42 -17.67
C ARG A 537 18.68 18.72 -17.35
N ARG A 538 19.20 19.51 -16.40
CA ARG A 538 18.60 20.79 -15.95
C ARG A 538 17.15 20.64 -15.48
N LYS A 539 16.82 19.49 -14.90
CA LYS A 539 15.50 19.19 -14.32
C LYS A 539 15.63 18.89 -12.84
N THR A 540 14.74 19.45 -12.03
CA THR A 540 14.75 19.26 -10.58
C THR A 540 14.31 17.84 -10.20
N SER A 541 13.38 17.24 -10.96
CA SER A 541 12.92 15.87 -10.71
C SER A 541 13.98 14.80 -11.00
N SER A 542 15.05 15.14 -11.73
CA SER A 542 16.12 14.21 -12.12
C SER A 542 16.80 13.50 -10.94
N ARG A 543 16.83 14.13 -9.76
CA ARG A 543 17.43 13.55 -8.54
C ARG A 543 16.70 12.30 -8.02
N PHE A 544 15.49 12.03 -8.50
CA PHE A 544 14.67 10.87 -8.14
C PHE A 544 14.43 9.90 -9.29
N LEU A 545 15.09 10.10 -10.43
CA LEU A 545 15.01 9.15 -11.54
C LEU A 545 15.94 7.95 -11.25
N PRO A 546 15.52 6.71 -11.58
CA PRO A 546 16.35 5.53 -11.44
C PRO A 546 17.71 5.71 -12.11
N ASN A 547 18.78 5.52 -11.35
CA ASN A 547 20.14 5.57 -11.83
C ASN A 547 20.81 4.21 -11.55
N VAL A 548 21.32 3.57 -12.60
CA VAL A 548 21.96 2.26 -12.53
C VAL A 548 23.18 2.22 -11.60
N ALA A 549 23.82 3.37 -11.34
CA ALA A 549 24.92 3.46 -10.40
C ALA A 549 24.48 3.32 -8.93
N ILE A 550 23.19 3.49 -8.61
CA ILE A 550 22.68 3.40 -7.22
C ILE A 550 22.42 1.93 -6.88
N GLU A 551 23.44 1.28 -6.34
CA GLU A 551 23.37 -0.13 -5.93
C GLU A 551 22.87 -0.32 -4.49
N THR A 552 23.01 0.70 -3.64
CA THR A 552 22.60 0.65 -2.23
C THR A 552 21.09 0.84 -2.06
N GLU A 553 20.51 0.19 -1.06
CA GLU A 553 19.09 0.37 -0.70
C GLU A 553 18.81 1.77 -0.14
N ALA A 554 19.76 2.32 0.62
CA ALA A 554 19.70 3.65 1.20
C ALA A 554 20.23 4.70 0.23
N VAL A 555 19.49 5.79 0.07
CA VAL A 555 19.91 6.97 -0.69
C VAL A 555 19.94 8.17 0.25
N LEU A 556 21.09 8.83 0.35
CA LEU A 556 21.23 10.13 1.01
C LEU A 556 21.13 11.23 -0.04
N SER A 557 20.03 11.96 -0.04
CA SER A 557 19.84 13.10 -0.93
C SER A 557 20.24 14.39 -0.24
N LEU A 558 21.08 15.18 -0.92
CA LEU A 558 21.70 16.41 -0.40
C LEU A 558 21.63 17.54 -1.42
N ASP A 559 21.39 18.77 -0.96
CA ASP A 559 21.60 19.99 -1.74
C ASP A 559 23.05 20.47 -1.58
N GLU A 560 23.61 21.13 -2.60
CA GLU A 560 25.02 21.53 -2.65
C GLU A 560 25.47 22.47 -1.51
N ASP A 561 24.54 23.18 -0.88
CA ASP A 561 24.76 24.12 0.23
C ASP A 561 24.53 23.49 1.62
N THR A 562 24.24 22.20 1.68
CA THR A 562 23.96 21.50 2.94
C THR A 562 25.17 21.50 3.87
N VAL A 563 24.97 21.94 5.11
CA VAL A 563 26.01 21.94 6.16
C VAL A 563 25.69 20.87 7.20
N LEU A 564 26.47 19.79 7.19
CA LEU A 564 26.36 18.66 8.14
C LEU A 564 27.74 18.24 8.64
N LEU A 565 27.75 17.49 9.75
CA LEU A 565 28.92 16.77 10.26
C LEU A 565 28.86 15.29 9.89
N THR A 566 30.02 14.63 9.79
CA THR A 566 30.09 13.19 9.49
C THR A 566 29.38 12.36 10.58
N SER A 567 29.40 12.80 11.83
CA SER A 567 28.65 12.17 12.93
C SER A 567 27.14 12.27 12.75
N GLU A 568 26.63 13.40 12.26
CA GLU A 568 25.21 13.61 11.98
C GLU A 568 24.75 12.73 10.82
N VAL A 569 25.52 12.68 9.72
CA VAL A 569 25.27 11.75 8.59
C VAL A 569 25.20 10.31 9.08
N ASN A 570 26.18 9.88 9.89
CA ASN A 570 26.21 8.52 10.46
C ASN A 570 25.00 8.24 11.37
N PHE A 571 24.58 9.22 12.18
CA PHE A 571 23.43 9.08 13.06
C PHE A 571 22.13 8.94 12.26
N ALA A 572 21.90 9.85 11.30
CA ALA A 572 20.72 9.83 10.45
C ALA A 572 20.62 8.54 9.64
N PHE A 573 21.74 8.00 9.15
CA PHE A 573 21.77 6.70 8.48
C PHE A 573 21.33 5.56 9.41
N LEU A 574 21.83 5.51 10.65
CA LEU A 574 21.43 4.48 11.62
C LEU A 574 19.97 4.60 12.05
N VAL A 575 19.46 5.82 12.16
CA VAL A 575 18.03 6.07 12.35
C VAL A 575 17.25 5.54 11.14
N TRP A 576 17.66 5.87 9.91
CA TRP A 576 17.00 5.37 8.70
C TRP A 576 17.01 3.82 8.63
N ARG A 577 18.12 3.16 9.01
CA ARG A 577 18.15 1.69 9.06
C ARG A 577 17.13 1.09 10.04
N SER A 578 16.73 1.87 11.05
CA SER A 578 15.68 1.47 11.97
C SER A 578 14.29 1.68 11.38
N PHE A 579 14.10 2.59 10.43
CA PHE A 579 12.83 2.96 9.79
C PHE A 579 12.98 3.05 8.25
N PRO A 580 13.37 1.95 7.58
CA PRO A 580 13.78 1.98 6.16
C PRO A 580 12.64 2.39 5.23
N GLU A 581 11.38 2.22 5.65
CA GLU A 581 10.20 2.61 4.91
C GLU A 581 9.95 4.13 4.88
N ARG A 582 10.58 4.91 5.76
CA ARG A 582 10.29 6.34 5.92
C ARG A 582 11.41 7.24 5.40
N ILE A 583 11.06 8.49 5.15
CA ILE A 583 12.05 9.56 4.94
C ILE A 583 12.59 9.97 6.31
N VAL A 584 13.91 9.98 6.46
CA VAL A 584 14.61 10.41 7.69
C VAL A 584 15.55 11.56 7.36
N GLY A 585 15.36 12.74 7.94
CA GLY A 585 16.17 13.90 7.58
C GLY A 585 16.04 15.08 8.52
N TYR A 586 16.63 16.21 8.12
CA TYR A 586 16.85 17.33 9.04
C TYR A 586 15.80 18.44 8.94
N PRO A 587 15.53 19.07 7.78
CA PRO A 587 14.71 20.28 7.74
C PRO A 587 13.23 19.91 7.75
N PRO A 588 12.48 20.19 8.84
CA PRO A 588 11.06 19.87 8.89
C PRO A 588 10.25 20.99 8.25
N ARG A 589 9.13 20.62 7.64
CA ARG A 589 8.08 21.52 7.14
C ARG A 589 6.73 20.92 7.47
N SER A 590 5.67 21.70 7.30
CA SER A 590 4.32 21.19 7.54
C SER A 590 3.32 21.67 6.49
N HIS A 591 2.22 20.94 6.40
CA HIS A 591 1.00 21.40 5.77
C HIS A 591 -0.03 21.82 6.83
N PHE A 592 -1.05 22.56 6.44
CA PHE A 592 -2.20 22.90 7.30
C PHE A 592 -3.44 23.09 6.43
N TRP A 593 -4.64 22.99 7.00
CA TRP A 593 -5.86 23.38 6.28
C TRP A 593 -6.16 24.85 6.53
N ASP A 594 -6.34 25.64 5.47
CA ASP A 594 -6.84 27.01 5.56
C ASP A 594 -8.37 26.98 5.38
N PRO A 595 -9.16 27.17 6.45
CA PRO A 595 -10.61 27.09 6.37
C PRO A 595 -11.23 28.27 5.60
N VAL A 596 -10.53 29.40 5.49
CA VAL A 596 -11.02 30.59 4.76
C VAL A 596 -10.86 30.38 3.26
N LYS A 597 -9.73 29.82 2.84
CA LYS A 597 -9.45 29.54 1.42
C LYS A 597 -10.00 28.20 0.94
N HIS A 598 -10.49 27.36 1.86
CA HIS A 598 -10.82 25.96 1.59
C HIS A 598 -9.71 25.22 0.82
N ALA A 599 -8.46 25.44 1.25
CA ALA A 599 -7.27 24.96 0.55
C ALA A 599 -6.17 24.53 1.52
N TRP A 600 -5.30 23.62 1.07
CA TRP A 600 -4.18 23.13 1.85
C TRP A 600 -3.00 24.10 1.82
N GLY A 601 -2.63 24.60 2.99
CA GLY A 601 -1.45 25.37 3.37
C GLY A 601 -0.11 24.64 3.32
N TYR A 602 0.98 25.32 2.95
CA TYR A 602 2.36 24.94 3.24
C TYR A 602 2.99 25.95 4.20
N THR A 603 3.73 25.47 5.20
CA THR A 603 4.40 26.33 6.18
C THR A 603 5.83 25.87 6.49
N SER A 604 6.72 26.87 6.62
CA SER A 604 8.07 26.73 7.14
C SER A 604 8.20 27.20 8.59
N LYS A 605 7.09 27.57 9.24
CA LYS A 605 7.09 27.96 10.65
C LYS A 605 7.65 26.81 11.49
N TRP A 606 8.49 27.17 12.45
CA TRP A 606 9.06 26.23 13.41
C TRP A 606 8.00 25.87 14.44
N THR A 607 7.23 24.83 14.15
CA THR A 607 6.23 24.25 15.04
C THR A 607 6.75 22.94 15.64
N ASN A 608 6.11 22.48 16.72
CA ASN A 608 6.41 21.15 17.29
C ASN A 608 5.89 20.02 16.38
N GLU A 609 4.94 20.33 15.51
CA GLU A 609 4.40 19.40 14.51
C GLU A 609 5.02 19.63 13.14
N TYR A 610 5.27 18.53 12.44
CA TYR A 610 5.73 18.52 11.06
C TYR A 610 5.08 17.36 10.31
N SER A 611 5.06 17.44 9.00
CA SER A 611 4.50 16.39 8.12
C SER A 611 5.34 16.17 6.86
N ILE A 612 6.39 16.98 6.69
CA ILE A 612 7.30 16.95 5.54
C ILE A 612 8.72 17.05 6.09
N VAL A 613 9.64 16.25 5.55
CA VAL A 613 11.08 16.43 5.71
C VAL A 613 11.69 16.72 4.34
N LEU A 614 12.40 17.84 4.20
CA LEU A 614 12.96 18.24 2.91
C LEU A 614 14.05 17.26 2.46
N THR A 615 13.92 16.80 1.22
CA THR A 615 14.84 15.81 0.62
C THR A 615 16.21 16.38 0.25
N GLY A 616 16.40 17.69 0.41
CA GLY A 616 17.70 18.34 0.33
C GLY A 616 18.66 17.97 1.46
N ALA A 617 18.18 17.29 2.51
CA ALA A 617 19.04 16.63 3.48
C ALA A 617 18.28 15.47 4.16
N ALA A 618 18.09 14.37 3.44
CA ALA A 618 17.35 13.22 3.93
C ALA A 618 17.80 11.87 3.35
N PHE A 619 17.65 10.83 4.16
CA PHE A 619 17.71 9.43 3.78
C PHE A 619 16.33 8.90 3.41
N TYR A 620 16.28 8.06 2.38
CA TYR A 620 15.09 7.28 2.00
C TYR A 620 15.51 6.04 1.20
N HIS A 621 14.57 5.12 0.99
CA HIS A 621 14.82 3.88 0.24
C HIS A 621 14.80 4.09 -1.28
N ARG A 622 15.72 3.46 -2.02
CA ARG A 622 15.84 3.59 -3.50
C ARG A 622 14.58 3.21 -4.27
N TYR A 623 13.74 2.33 -3.71
CA TYR A 623 12.48 1.92 -4.33
C TYR A 623 11.56 3.13 -4.64
N TYR A 624 11.68 4.20 -3.85
CA TYR A 624 10.90 5.41 -4.10
C TYR A 624 11.32 6.16 -5.38
N HIS A 625 12.54 5.98 -5.90
CA HIS A 625 12.90 6.46 -7.25
C HIS A 625 12.08 5.73 -8.34
N TYR A 626 11.88 4.42 -8.15
CA TYR A 626 11.11 3.60 -9.06
C TYR A 626 9.63 4.01 -9.07
N LEU A 627 9.02 4.15 -7.90
CA LEU A 627 7.64 4.65 -7.78
C LEU A 627 7.50 6.08 -8.32
N PHE A 628 8.46 6.97 -8.01
CA PHE A 628 8.44 8.34 -8.50
C PHE A 628 8.42 8.41 -10.03
N SER A 629 9.06 7.44 -10.70
CA SER A 629 9.16 7.41 -12.17
C SER A 629 8.07 6.60 -12.86
N HIS A 630 7.65 5.48 -12.29
CA HIS A 630 6.76 4.50 -12.94
C HIS A 630 5.34 4.43 -12.36
N TYR A 631 5.11 4.99 -11.16
CA TYR A 631 3.79 5.08 -10.55
C TYR A 631 3.18 6.48 -10.69
N LEU A 632 3.95 7.53 -10.38
CA LEU A 632 3.46 8.90 -10.55
C LEU A 632 3.24 9.24 -12.04
N PRO A 633 2.20 10.02 -12.38
CA PRO A 633 1.94 10.41 -13.74
C PRO A 633 3.00 11.40 -14.23
N PRO A 634 3.32 11.42 -15.54
CA PRO A 634 4.26 12.37 -16.11
C PRO A 634 3.89 13.84 -15.86
N SER A 635 2.59 14.16 -15.75
CA SER A 635 2.09 15.51 -15.51
C SER A 635 2.54 16.12 -14.18
N LEU A 636 2.61 15.34 -13.11
CA LEU A 636 3.10 15.82 -11.81
C LEU A 636 4.61 16.08 -11.82
N ARG A 637 5.38 15.22 -12.51
CA ARG A 637 6.82 15.45 -12.70
C ARG A 637 7.09 16.67 -13.56
N ALA A 638 6.31 16.85 -14.63
CA ALA A 638 6.39 18.03 -15.48
C ALA A 638 6.04 19.32 -14.73
N LEU A 639 5.08 19.28 -13.79
CA LEU A 639 4.78 20.41 -12.91
C LEU A 639 6.00 20.78 -12.06
N VAL A 640 6.64 19.80 -11.42
CA VAL A 640 7.86 19.99 -10.60
C VAL A 640 9.02 20.56 -11.44
N ASP A 641 9.24 20.03 -12.64
CA ASP A 641 10.30 20.52 -13.53
C ASP A 641 10.03 21.97 -13.99
N ARG A 642 8.78 22.28 -14.31
CA ARG A 642 8.38 23.63 -14.75
C ARG A 642 8.48 24.67 -13.65
N THR A 643 8.11 24.31 -12.42
CA THR A 643 8.26 25.22 -11.26
C THR A 643 9.68 25.22 -10.71
N SER A 644 10.52 24.25 -11.09
CA SER A 644 11.84 24.00 -10.50
C SER A 644 11.78 23.94 -8.96
N ASN A 645 10.70 23.38 -8.43
CA ASN A 645 10.35 23.38 -7.00
C ASN A 645 9.44 22.19 -6.68
N CYS A 646 9.17 21.95 -5.40
CA CYS A 646 8.19 20.99 -4.90
C CYS A 646 8.50 19.50 -5.12
N GLU A 647 9.68 19.14 -5.61
CA GLU A 647 10.11 17.75 -5.77
C GLU A 647 10.17 17.03 -4.41
N ASP A 648 10.59 17.75 -3.38
CA ASP A 648 10.63 17.31 -1.99
C ASP A 648 9.23 17.05 -1.43
N ILE A 649 8.29 17.96 -1.68
CA ILE A 649 6.88 17.83 -1.30
C ILE A 649 6.27 16.62 -2.01
N LEU A 650 6.47 16.48 -3.33
CA LEU A 650 5.94 15.36 -4.10
C LEU A 650 6.49 14.01 -3.59
N MET A 651 7.78 13.95 -3.25
CA MET A 651 8.38 12.75 -2.65
C MET A 651 7.76 12.44 -1.28
N ASN A 652 7.51 13.43 -0.42
CA ASN A 652 6.85 13.21 0.87
C ASN A 652 5.39 12.75 0.69
N PHE A 653 4.66 13.30 -0.29
CA PHE A 653 3.31 12.84 -0.66
C PHE A 653 3.35 11.38 -1.10
N LEU A 654 4.29 11.01 -1.97
CA LEU A 654 4.45 9.64 -2.45
C LEU A 654 4.74 8.67 -1.29
N VAL A 655 5.76 8.93 -0.48
CA VAL A 655 6.15 8.04 0.63
C VAL A 655 5.04 7.95 1.69
N SER A 656 4.38 9.06 2.03
CA SER A 656 3.28 9.06 3.00
C SER A 656 2.04 8.33 2.45
N SER A 657 1.77 8.42 1.14
CA SER A 657 0.67 7.65 0.51
C SER A 657 0.94 6.15 0.48
N VAL A 658 2.21 5.74 0.41
CA VAL A 658 2.61 4.32 0.42
C VAL A 658 2.55 3.76 1.82
N THR A 659 3.14 4.47 2.78
CA THR A 659 3.35 3.93 4.13
C THR A 659 2.23 4.26 5.09
N HIS A 660 1.42 5.28 4.81
CA HIS A 660 0.49 5.91 5.74
C HIS A 660 1.17 6.40 7.04
N LEU A 661 2.47 6.66 6.97
CA LEU A 661 3.31 7.06 8.12
C LEU A 661 3.97 8.41 7.87
N PRO A 662 4.18 9.22 8.92
CA PRO A 662 4.89 10.49 8.80
C PRO A 662 6.41 10.26 8.63
N PRO A 663 7.13 11.23 8.03
CA PRO A 663 8.59 11.20 8.01
C PRO A 663 9.18 11.33 9.43
N ILE A 664 10.48 11.10 9.58
CA ILE A 664 11.20 11.21 10.86
C ILE A 664 12.21 12.36 10.80
N LYS A 665 12.09 13.27 11.77
CA LYS A 665 13.02 14.37 11.98
C LYS A 665 14.21 13.94 12.86
N VAL A 666 15.42 14.23 12.39
CA VAL A 666 16.66 14.18 13.19
C VAL A 666 17.21 15.58 13.43
N ALA A 667 17.81 15.82 14.59
CA ALA A 667 18.40 17.13 14.90
C ALA A 667 19.85 17.27 14.47
N GLN A 668 20.19 18.51 14.14
CA GLN A 668 21.57 18.98 13.95
C GLN A 668 22.10 19.51 15.29
N ARG A 669 23.38 19.25 15.60
CA ARG A 669 24.07 19.78 16.79
C ARG A 669 24.38 21.27 16.66
N LYS A 670 24.70 21.73 15.44
CA LYS A 670 24.81 23.16 15.12
C LYS A 670 23.47 23.67 14.61
N GLN A 671 22.96 24.74 15.21
CA GLN A 671 21.74 25.40 14.74
C GLN A 671 21.91 25.81 13.27
N TYR A 672 20.86 25.55 12.47
CA TYR A 672 20.67 25.99 11.09
C TYR A 672 20.48 27.53 10.97
N LYS A 673 21.21 28.33 11.75
CA LYS A 673 21.14 29.80 11.71
C LYS A 673 22.54 30.40 11.84
N GLU A 674 23.33 30.34 10.78
CA GLU A 674 24.12 31.52 10.44
C GLU A 674 23.20 32.39 9.59
N LEU A 675 22.74 33.52 10.15
CA LEU A 675 22.20 34.61 9.35
C LEU A 675 23.23 34.95 8.27
N PRO A 676 22.83 35.27 7.03
CA PRO A 676 23.78 35.76 6.05
C PRO A 676 24.46 37.01 6.63
N SER A 677 25.79 36.95 6.74
CA SER A 677 26.63 38.11 6.98
C SER A 677 26.31 39.20 5.95
N PRO A 678 26.17 40.48 6.35
CA PRO A 678 25.73 41.56 5.44
C PRO A 678 26.74 41.94 4.35
N GLN A 679 27.81 41.16 4.15
CA GLN A 679 28.89 41.44 3.21
C GLN A 679 29.27 40.17 2.45
N GLY A 680 28.61 39.95 1.32
CA GLY A 680 28.90 38.85 0.41
C GLY A 680 27.84 38.80 -0.69
N THR A 681 28.18 39.35 -1.85
CA THR A 681 27.53 39.29 -3.17
C THR A 681 26.16 38.57 -3.25
N LYS A 682 25.14 39.36 -3.63
CA LYS A 682 23.78 38.93 -4.00
C LYS A 682 23.76 37.74 -4.96
N MET A 683 23.73 36.52 -4.44
CA MET A 683 23.00 35.42 -5.06
C MET A 683 21.75 35.23 -4.20
N SER A 684 20.61 35.69 -4.68
CA SER A 684 19.33 35.52 -4.00
C SER A 684 19.06 34.02 -3.87
N ALA A 685 19.12 33.49 -2.65
CA ALA A 685 18.74 32.11 -2.42
C ALA A 685 17.28 31.91 -2.88
N PRO A 686 16.93 30.84 -3.63
CA PRO A 686 15.61 30.69 -4.24
C PRO A 686 14.43 30.81 -3.26
N TRP A 687 14.65 30.45 -1.99
CA TRP A 687 13.67 30.54 -0.90
C TRP A 687 13.37 31.96 -0.40
N ALA A 688 14.17 32.97 -0.80
CA ALA A 688 13.96 34.36 -0.43
C ALA A 688 12.91 35.08 -1.31
N ASN A 689 12.49 34.46 -2.43
CA ASN A 689 11.44 34.98 -3.30
C ASN A 689 10.05 34.63 -2.69
N PRO A 690 9.15 35.61 -2.46
CA PRO A 690 7.77 35.34 -2.04
C PRO A 690 7.01 34.35 -2.95
N GLU A 691 7.31 34.35 -4.26
CA GLU A 691 6.73 33.43 -5.23
C GLU A 691 7.06 31.96 -4.91
N HIS A 692 8.21 31.68 -4.29
CA HIS A 692 8.62 30.33 -3.93
C HIS A 692 7.64 29.68 -2.94
N PHE A 693 7.10 30.44 -1.98
CA PHE A 693 6.11 29.93 -1.03
C PHE A 693 4.74 29.75 -1.67
N THR A 694 4.34 30.68 -2.53
CA THR A 694 3.09 30.58 -3.30
C THR A 694 3.10 29.36 -4.23
N GLN A 695 4.22 29.08 -4.90
CA GLN A 695 4.36 27.88 -5.73
C GLN A 695 4.25 26.59 -4.90
N ARG A 696 4.91 26.52 -3.74
CA ARG A 696 4.80 25.35 -2.85
C ARG A 696 3.37 25.13 -2.35
N GLN A 697 2.64 26.20 -2.06
CA GLN A 697 1.22 26.17 -1.72
C GLN A 697 0.39 25.56 -2.87
N GLU A 698 0.61 26.00 -4.11
CA GLU A 698 -0.06 25.47 -5.30
C GLU A 698 0.27 24.00 -5.55
N CYS A 699 1.52 23.60 -5.35
CA CYS A 699 1.97 22.22 -5.45
C CYS A 699 1.24 21.31 -4.46
N VAL A 700 1.15 21.68 -3.18
CA VAL A 700 0.43 20.89 -2.16
C VAL A 700 -1.02 20.65 -2.58
N ASN A 701 -1.71 21.67 -3.08
CA ASN A 701 -3.09 21.53 -3.53
C ASN A 701 -3.20 20.68 -4.80
N SER A 702 -2.29 20.86 -5.77
CA SER A 702 -2.27 20.08 -7.01
C SER A 702 -2.01 18.59 -6.75
N PHE A 703 -1.09 18.29 -5.84
CA PHE A 703 -0.80 16.92 -5.44
C PHE A 703 -1.97 16.31 -4.66
N ALA A 704 -2.53 17.01 -3.67
CA ALA A 704 -3.70 16.53 -2.93
C ALA A 704 -4.89 16.23 -3.84
N ARG A 705 -5.16 17.07 -4.85
CA ARG A 705 -6.19 16.82 -5.87
C ARG A 705 -5.90 15.55 -6.68
N TRP A 706 -4.64 15.35 -7.10
CA TRP A 706 -4.30 14.16 -7.86
C TRP A 706 -4.38 12.87 -7.02
N PHE A 707 -3.94 12.89 -5.76
CA PHE A 707 -4.12 11.73 -4.86
C PHE A 707 -5.59 11.55 -4.45
N GLY A 708 -6.41 12.60 -4.52
CA GLY A 708 -7.81 12.64 -4.12
C GLY A 708 -8.02 12.85 -2.61
N TYR A 709 -6.95 12.86 -1.82
CA TYR A 709 -6.97 13.11 -0.38
C TYR A 709 -5.63 13.74 0.03
N MET A 710 -5.50 14.18 1.29
CA MET A 710 -4.22 14.61 1.85
C MET A 710 -3.46 13.39 2.41
N PRO A 711 -2.36 12.94 1.78
CA PRO A 711 -1.61 11.77 2.24
C PRO A 711 -0.62 12.09 3.35
N LEU A 712 -0.20 13.35 3.49
CA LEU A 712 0.76 13.76 4.50
C LEU A 712 0.19 13.53 5.90
N VAL A 713 1.03 12.96 6.78
CA VAL A 713 0.67 12.65 8.17
C VAL A 713 1.52 13.52 9.09
N HIS A 714 0.90 14.08 10.14
CA HIS A 714 1.62 14.88 11.13
C HIS A 714 2.37 13.99 12.13
N SER A 715 3.49 14.51 12.63
CA SER A 715 4.31 13.91 13.66
C SER A 715 4.94 14.99 14.53
N GLN A 716 5.15 14.65 15.80
CA GLN A 716 5.96 15.41 16.75
C GLN A 716 7.24 14.64 17.12
N PHE A 717 7.41 13.42 16.59
CA PHE A 717 8.51 12.52 16.93
C PHE A 717 9.84 13.07 16.42
N ARG A 718 10.89 13.06 17.24
CA ARG A 718 12.21 13.60 16.89
C ARG A 718 13.29 12.77 17.55
N LEU A 719 14.39 12.53 16.83
CA LEU A 719 15.55 11.81 17.35
C LEU A 719 16.78 12.69 17.36
N ASP A 720 17.41 12.78 18.53
CA ASP A 720 18.55 13.66 18.76
C ASP A 720 19.84 12.88 19.06
N PRO A 721 20.99 13.29 18.50
CA PRO A 721 22.26 12.63 18.74
C PRO A 721 22.90 13.06 20.08
N LEU A 722 22.13 13.18 21.17
CA LEU A 722 22.56 13.78 22.45
C LEU A 722 23.76 13.07 23.11
N LEU A 723 24.07 11.83 22.72
CA LEU A 723 25.26 11.06 23.17
C LEU A 723 25.89 10.23 22.04
N PHE A 724 25.52 10.48 20.78
CA PHE A 724 25.94 9.63 19.67
C PHE A 724 27.45 9.79 19.39
N LYS A 725 28.23 8.76 19.74
CA LYS A 725 29.71 8.76 19.70
C LYS A 725 30.37 9.87 20.52
N ASP A 726 29.67 10.44 21.51
CA ASP A 726 30.34 11.35 22.44
C ASP A 726 31.32 10.58 23.32
N GLN A 727 32.48 11.19 23.56
CA GLN A 727 33.45 10.69 24.52
C GLN A 727 32.95 11.00 25.94
N VAL A 728 31.86 10.36 26.35
CA VAL A 728 31.28 10.48 27.69
C VAL A 728 32.33 10.15 28.76
N SER A 729 33.29 9.27 28.46
CA SER A 729 34.46 8.98 29.30
C SER A 729 35.38 10.19 29.55
N VAL A 730 35.49 11.12 28.59
CA VAL A 730 36.27 12.35 28.73
C VAL A 730 35.48 13.43 29.49
N LEU A 731 34.17 13.52 29.27
CA LEU A 731 33.30 14.44 30.03
C LEU A 731 33.07 13.98 31.47
N ARG A 732 33.03 12.66 31.74
CA ARG A 732 33.00 12.08 33.09
C ARG A 732 34.20 12.53 33.93
N LYS A 733 35.38 12.68 33.33
CA LYS A 733 36.55 13.24 34.03
C LYS A 733 36.38 14.71 34.43
N LYS A 734 35.50 15.45 33.75
CA LYS A 734 35.22 16.88 33.99
C LYS A 734 34.17 17.12 35.08
N TYR A 735 33.30 16.13 35.35
CA TYR A 735 32.23 16.22 36.34
C TYR A 735 32.27 15.04 37.31
N LYS A 736 33.37 14.90 38.07
CA LYS A 736 33.56 13.78 39.01
C LYS A 736 32.52 13.74 40.13
N ASP A 737 31.92 14.88 40.49
CA ASP A 737 31.00 14.98 41.62
C ASP A 737 29.55 14.59 41.28
N LEU A 738 29.22 14.36 40.00
CA LEU A 738 27.88 13.93 39.56
C LEU A 738 27.60 12.44 39.87
N GLU A 739 28.63 11.65 40.20
CA GLU A 739 28.51 10.23 40.58
C GLU A 739 28.55 10.01 42.12
N ARG A 740 28.56 11.10 42.92
CA ARG A 740 28.61 11.03 44.40
C ARG A 740 27.24 11.14 45.10
N ALA A 741 26.13 11.11 44.35
CA ALA A 741 24.77 11.15 44.88
C ALA A 741 24.15 9.75 44.93
#